data_AF-A0A929YRK8-F1
#
_entry.id   AF-A0A929YRK8-F1
#
_cell.length_a   1.000
_cell.length_b   1.000
_cell.length_c   1.000
_cell.angle_alpha   90.00
_cell.angle_beta   90.00
_cell.angle_gamma   90.00
#
_symmetry.space_group_name_H-M   'P 1'
#
loop_
_entity.id
_entity.type
_entity.pdbx_description
1 polymer ?
#
loop_
_entity_poly.entity_id
_entity_poly.type
_entity_poly.pdbx_seq_one_letter_code
_entity_poly.pdbx_strand_id
1 'polypeptide(L)'
;MSKRTVLSIILLFMLLLPSRAVLKERDIAGTLAMLRIELTNYHTSLERQSGYLKEQQQQVMKQLVDALNKSQQNALMLYSQKNGYVFDLTYACHEATEQYREFKQNALPFRTFVNNADIEISRYDSLINDLSTMYTAALSTRSKIDRNVCLTLAVNIRHTLNDNRTQIQQYIDLYNTTESRLKYLNDYANKRYSDIQNSIFSNRGENYFSILRQIKEQVKETSQTIIDKYKPQQKYHSDWDSRIIIGLLIMIFIVGFLASGINYISIGLVITWLMKREKAEQALNWVLGSKRSIEARNYFKDKRWCIIMTATVITFALILGIVRITWTQNFIIMACSLLVGYAWLLGVILFSLLIRLNSEQIKYGYRIYAPIILVCFTVITFRIILAPNDFVNLTFPPILLGATVWQWLAISRCNRKLPASDAGYAYISLVVFLASDAASLAGYTLLAVELLIWWTMQLTCILTITCLSNMLKKYANNPKRQFFNADTPVSRVWFFMLIYKVILPSMSAVSLLLAIYWAADVFNLSDTTWHIFNEPLINTTKITLSILRVEQVIILYYVFSYLNHTAINAMRYHLTNKEKRRAASENRKPNDQSVISQAAMWRNVVQVLVWGIWLLTAMTIFNINNTWLVAISAGLSTGIGFAMKDILENIYYGISLMTGRIKVGDFISIEGTRGTVKSISYVSTTIEALDGSVMAFQNAQLFSKNYKNLTRNHGNEMAIIPVGVAYGTNAAFARQIIAGAVKSVERHNYIKFVQVVFAGFGDNSIDFKILSWVDSRKQIYAESDIMEAVYNALNDNHIEIPFPQRDIHIVDGGAAFTGGDKPAARQHVDHAMTIDEAMQKIKPAE
;
A
#
# COMPACT_ATOMS: atom_id res chain seq x y z
N MET A 1 -40.28 12.47 0.11
CA MET A 1 -39.69 13.10 1.32
C MET A 1 -40.72 13.11 2.43
N SER A 2 -40.36 12.67 3.64
CA SER A 2 -41.27 12.62 4.79
C SER A 2 -41.55 14.03 5.32
N LYS A 3 -42.72 14.27 5.92
CA LYS A 3 -43.07 15.57 6.54
C LYS A 3 -42.00 16.09 7.51
N ARG A 4 -41.25 15.19 8.16
CA ARG A 4 -40.10 15.52 9.01
C ARG A 4 -38.91 16.07 8.23
N THR A 5 -38.54 15.48 7.08
CA THR A 5 -37.45 16.02 6.24
C THR A 5 -37.74 17.40 5.65
N VAL A 6 -39.00 17.68 5.31
CA VAL A 6 -39.42 19.02 4.85
C VAL A 6 -39.34 20.03 6.00
N LEU A 7 -39.80 19.66 7.20
CA LEU A 7 -39.70 20.50 8.38
C LEU A 7 -38.24 20.80 8.75
N SER A 8 -37.35 19.81 8.66
CA SER A 8 -35.92 19.98 8.91
C SER A 8 -35.26 20.91 7.90
N ILE A 9 -35.64 20.85 6.62
CA ILE A 9 -35.12 21.74 5.57
C ILE A 9 -35.65 23.16 5.76
N ILE A 10 -36.91 23.33 6.16
CA ILE A 10 -37.49 24.65 6.50
C ILE A 10 -36.81 25.24 7.74
N LEU A 11 -36.52 24.43 8.76
CA LEU A 11 -35.79 24.86 9.96
C LEU A 11 -34.34 25.23 9.62
N LEU A 12 -33.69 24.50 8.71
CA LEU A 12 -32.35 24.79 8.20
C LEU A 12 -32.34 26.09 7.36
N PHE A 13 -33.39 26.35 6.57
CA PHE A 13 -33.56 27.60 5.83
C PHE A 13 -33.82 28.80 6.74
N MET A 14 -34.54 28.61 7.85
CA MET A 14 -34.74 29.63 8.89
C MET A 14 -33.45 29.97 9.64
N LEU A 15 -32.50 29.02 9.74
CA LEU A 15 -31.14 29.25 10.27
C LEU A 15 -30.20 29.94 9.25
N LEU A 16 -30.57 29.99 7.96
CA LEU A 16 -29.78 30.56 6.86
C LEU A 16 -30.22 31.98 6.44
N LEU A 17 -31.03 32.67 7.24
CA LEU A 17 -31.40 34.07 6.96
C LEU A 17 -30.58 35.04 7.82
N PRO A 18 -29.40 35.51 7.36
CA PRO A 18 -28.85 36.78 7.82
C PRO A 18 -29.36 37.88 6.88
N SER A 19 -30.54 38.46 7.15
CA SER A 19 -30.90 39.73 6.51
C SER A 19 -30.51 40.89 7.43
N ARG A 20 -29.20 41.16 7.53
CA ARG A 20 -28.70 42.48 7.95
C ARG A 20 -28.61 43.38 6.73
N ALA A 21 -29.76 43.73 6.19
CA ALA A 21 -29.88 44.70 5.13
C ALA A 21 -30.93 45.71 5.56
N VAL A 22 -30.56 46.99 5.58
CA VAL A 22 -31.53 48.08 5.55
C VAL A 22 -32.23 47.99 4.19
N LEU A 23 -33.36 47.30 4.16
CA LEU A 23 -34.24 47.30 2.99
C LEU A 23 -34.94 48.66 2.93
N LYS A 24 -35.18 49.14 1.71
CA LYS A 24 -35.97 50.36 1.49
C LYS A 24 -37.36 50.17 2.11
N GLU A 25 -37.62 50.86 3.21
CA GLU A 25 -38.95 50.83 3.84
C GLU A 25 -39.95 51.67 3.02
N ARG A 26 -41.24 51.58 3.35
CA ARG A 26 -42.32 52.29 2.63
C ARG A 26 -42.10 53.80 2.59
N ASP A 27 -41.40 54.36 3.58
CA ASP A 27 -41.08 55.78 3.69
C ASP A 27 -39.71 56.02 4.37
N ILE A 28 -39.27 57.28 4.32
CA ILE A 28 -37.99 57.71 4.90
C ILE A 28 -38.02 57.68 6.44
N ALA A 29 -39.21 57.79 7.03
CA ALA A 29 -39.41 57.76 8.47
C ALA A 29 -39.15 56.35 9.05
N GLY A 30 -39.71 55.31 8.42
CA GLY A 30 -39.43 53.92 8.77
C GLY A 30 -37.96 53.55 8.56
N THR A 31 -37.39 53.97 7.42
CA THR A 31 -35.96 53.71 7.12
C THR A 31 -35.02 54.34 8.16
N LEU A 32 -35.27 55.57 8.60
CA LEU A 32 -34.47 56.24 9.64
C LEU A 32 -34.64 55.59 11.03
N ALA A 33 -35.85 55.14 11.37
CA ALA A 33 -36.10 54.45 12.64
C ALA A 33 -35.40 53.09 12.70
N MET A 34 -35.43 52.32 11.60
CA MET A 34 -34.74 51.04 11.51
C MET A 34 -33.21 51.21 11.53
N LEU A 35 -32.69 52.20 10.78
CA LEU A 35 -31.27 52.56 10.80
C LEU A 35 -30.81 52.93 12.22
N ARG A 36 -31.63 53.67 12.98
CA ARG A 36 -31.31 54.02 14.37
C ARG A 36 -31.14 52.78 15.25
N ILE A 37 -32.02 51.80 15.12
CA ILE A 37 -31.96 50.54 15.89
C ILE A 37 -30.69 49.76 15.53
N GLU A 38 -30.38 49.64 14.23
CA GLU A 38 -29.17 48.94 13.78
C GLU A 38 -27.89 49.63 14.23
N LEU A 39 -27.79 50.95 14.09
CA LEU A 39 -26.64 51.72 14.53
C LEU A 39 -26.46 51.65 16.05
N THR A 40 -27.54 51.67 16.82
CA THR A 40 -27.49 51.54 18.28
C THR A 40 -26.95 50.15 18.66
N ASN A 41 -27.50 49.09 18.07
CA ASN A 41 -27.05 47.72 18.31
C ASN A 41 -25.59 47.51 17.90
N TYR A 42 -25.20 48.05 16.74
CA TYR A 42 -23.83 47.96 16.25
C TYR A 42 -22.87 48.71 17.16
N HIS A 43 -23.20 49.95 17.55
CA HIS A 43 -22.39 50.75 18.46
C HIS A 43 -22.17 50.03 19.80
N THR A 44 -23.22 49.50 20.43
CA THR A 44 -23.07 48.73 21.67
C THR A 44 -22.25 47.45 21.48
N SER A 45 -22.39 46.77 20.34
CA SER A 45 -21.56 45.58 20.05
C SER A 45 -20.09 45.94 19.82
N LEU A 46 -19.84 47.06 19.15
CA LEU A 46 -18.51 47.56 18.83
C LEU A 46 -17.78 48.05 20.08
N GLU A 47 -18.47 48.73 21.00
CA GLU A 47 -17.89 49.12 22.30
C GLU A 47 -17.48 47.91 23.13
N ARG A 48 -18.34 46.87 23.21
CA ARG A 48 -18.00 45.61 23.89
C ARG A 48 -16.80 44.94 23.25
N GLN A 49 -16.76 44.90 21.92
CA GLN A 49 -15.66 44.29 21.19
C GLN A 49 -14.36 45.10 21.31
N SER A 50 -14.42 46.43 21.32
CA SER A 50 -13.25 47.32 21.50
C SER A 50 -12.62 47.13 22.88
N GLY A 51 -13.43 46.97 23.94
CA GLY A 51 -12.93 46.62 25.29
C GLY A 51 -12.13 45.31 25.31
N TYR A 52 -12.68 44.25 24.72
CA TYR A 52 -12.01 42.95 24.62
C TYR A 52 -10.74 42.99 23.73
N LEU A 53 -10.81 43.71 22.62
CA LEU A 53 -9.67 43.93 21.73
C LEU A 53 -8.52 44.62 22.47
N LYS A 54 -8.81 45.59 23.32
CA LYS A 54 -7.79 46.30 24.10
C LYS A 54 -7.02 45.40 25.06
N GLU A 55 -7.69 44.46 25.73
CA GLU A 55 -7.02 43.47 26.59
C GLU A 55 -6.16 42.48 25.79
N GLN A 56 -6.70 41.94 24.69
CA GLN A 56 -5.93 41.06 23.80
C GLN A 56 -4.71 41.78 23.22
N GLN A 57 -4.86 43.04 22.83
CA GLN A 57 -3.79 43.87 22.31
C GLN A 57 -2.67 44.08 23.34
N GLN A 58 -2.98 44.32 24.61
CA GLN A 58 -1.97 44.43 25.66
C GLN A 58 -1.18 43.12 25.83
N GLN A 59 -1.84 41.97 25.70
CA GLN A 59 -1.18 40.67 25.75
C GLN A 59 -0.23 40.47 24.55
N VAL A 60 -0.69 40.79 23.35
CA VAL A 60 0.13 40.75 22.13
C VAL A 60 1.34 41.68 22.25
N MET A 61 1.14 42.91 22.74
CA MET A 61 2.22 43.87 22.95
C MET A 61 3.28 43.32 23.91
N LYS A 62 2.83 42.76 25.04
CA LYS A 62 3.74 42.12 26.01
C LYS A 62 4.53 40.98 25.37
N GLN A 63 3.88 40.13 24.58
CA GLN A 63 4.55 39.05 23.85
C GLN A 63 5.58 39.56 22.84
N LEU A 64 5.27 40.64 22.10
CA LEU A 64 6.22 41.24 21.15
C LEU A 64 7.43 41.85 21.86
N VAL A 65 7.22 42.54 22.97
CA VAL A 65 8.31 43.11 23.79
C VAL A 65 9.16 42.00 24.40
N ASP A 66 8.55 40.94 24.93
CA ASP A 66 9.26 39.78 25.46
C ASP A 66 10.08 39.08 24.36
N ALA A 67 9.52 38.92 23.15
CA ALA A 67 10.24 38.40 22.00
C ALA A 67 11.42 39.31 21.60
N LEU A 68 11.24 40.63 21.62
CA LEU A 68 12.31 41.57 21.33
C LEU A 68 13.44 41.50 22.37
N ASN A 69 13.10 41.43 23.66
CA ASN A 69 14.07 41.28 24.74
C ASN A 69 14.85 39.97 24.63
N LYS A 70 14.16 38.86 24.36
CA LYS A 70 14.81 37.56 24.10
C LYS A 70 15.70 37.62 22.85
N SER A 71 15.29 38.36 21.81
CA SER A 71 16.11 38.56 20.60
C SER A 71 17.40 39.30 20.92
N GLN A 72 17.34 40.33 21.77
CA GLN A 72 18.53 41.06 22.21
C GLN A 72 19.48 40.18 23.01
N GLN A 73 18.95 39.37 23.92
CA GLN A 73 19.75 38.40 24.68
C GLN A 73 20.43 37.39 23.75
N ASN A 74 19.68 36.80 22.82
CA ASN A 74 20.21 35.84 21.85
C ASN A 74 21.25 36.47 20.91
N ALA A 75 21.05 37.72 20.50
CA ALA A 75 22.00 38.47 19.70
C ALA A 75 23.32 38.73 20.45
N LEU A 76 23.26 39.20 21.70
CA LEU A 76 24.45 39.41 22.53
C LEU A 76 25.20 38.11 22.78
N MET A 77 24.48 37.02 23.03
CA MET A 77 25.05 35.68 23.16
C MET A 77 25.76 35.27 21.87
N LEU A 78 25.12 35.40 20.71
CA LEU A 78 25.65 34.95 19.43
C LEU A 78 26.84 35.79 18.93
N TYR A 79 26.78 37.12 19.04
CA TYR A 79 27.84 38.01 18.56
C TYR A 79 29.10 37.99 19.44
N SER A 80 28.98 37.62 20.72
CA SER A 80 30.13 37.54 21.63
C SER A 80 30.97 36.26 21.49
N GLN A 81 30.47 35.24 20.76
CA GLN A 81 31.16 33.95 20.67
C GLN A 81 32.37 33.97 19.74
N LYS A 82 33.50 33.42 20.23
CA LYS A 82 34.71 33.18 19.44
C LYS A 82 34.57 31.90 18.59
N ASN A 83 35.29 31.84 17.47
CA ASN A 83 35.30 30.68 16.56
C ASN A 83 35.78 29.37 17.21
N GLY A 84 36.59 29.43 18.28
CA GLY A 84 37.10 28.25 18.99
C GLY A 84 36.10 27.57 19.92
N TYR A 85 34.94 28.18 20.16
CA TYR A 85 33.89 27.65 21.04
C TYR A 85 32.71 27.12 20.23
N VAL A 86 32.95 26.01 19.53
CA VAL A 86 31.95 25.44 18.59
C VAL A 86 30.64 25.10 19.30
N PHE A 87 30.68 24.48 20.48
CA PHE A 87 29.46 24.12 21.21
C PHE A 87 28.65 25.35 21.66
N ASP A 88 29.30 26.41 22.17
CA ASP A 88 28.64 27.67 22.55
C ASP A 88 27.97 28.33 21.34
N LEU A 89 28.71 28.37 20.23
CA LEU A 89 28.22 28.96 18.99
C LEU A 89 27.04 28.18 18.41
N THR A 90 27.08 26.85 18.42
CA THR A 90 25.96 26.01 17.94
C THR A 90 24.70 26.18 18.77
N TYR A 91 24.82 26.38 20.09
CA TYR A 91 23.70 26.68 20.98
C TYR A 91 23.11 28.07 20.68
N ALA A 92 23.98 29.08 20.56
CA ALA A 92 23.54 30.44 20.31
C ALA A 92 22.88 30.62 18.94
N CYS A 93 23.40 29.94 17.92
CA CYS A 93 22.78 29.92 16.59
C CYS A 93 21.39 29.27 16.64
N HIS A 94 21.24 28.19 17.42
CA HIS A 94 19.98 27.46 17.51
C HIS A 94 18.87 28.30 18.14
N GLU A 95 19.15 28.91 19.30
CA GLU A 95 18.21 29.80 19.98
C GLU A 95 17.79 30.98 19.10
N ALA A 96 18.71 31.53 18.29
CA ALA A 96 18.42 32.57 17.32
C ALA A 96 17.49 32.09 16.19
N THR A 97 17.78 30.94 15.59
CA THR A 97 16.96 30.37 14.50
C THR A 97 15.58 29.92 14.97
N GLU A 98 15.50 29.28 16.15
CA GLU A 98 14.24 28.78 16.70
C GLU A 98 13.32 29.91 17.10
N GLN A 99 13.86 30.98 17.68
CA GLN A 99 13.08 32.16 18.01
C GLN A 99 12.43 32.80 16.78
N TYR A 100 13.14 32.88 15.64
CA TYR A 100 12.56 33.39 14.40
C TYR A 100 11.46 32.46 13.87
N ARG A 101 11.67 31.14 13.94
CA ARG A 101 10.69 30.12 13.54
C ARG A 101 9.41 30.21 14.38
N GLU A 102 9.51 30.26 15.71
CA GLU A 102 8.38 30.41 16.63
C GLU A 102 7.61 31.72 16.37
N PHE A 103 8.32 32.82 16.12
CA PHE A 103 7.70 34.11 15.82
C PHE A 103 6.90 34.09 14.50
N LYS A 104 7.43 33.41 13.47
CA LYS A 104 6.77 33.23 12.16
C LYS A 104 5.51 32.38 12.27
N GLN A 105 5.54 31.29 13.05
CA GLN A 105 4.40 30.39 13.21
C GLN A 105 3.22 31.05 13.93
N ASN A 106 3.50 31.97 14.85
CA ASN A 106 2.49 32.67 15.65
C ASN A 106 2.04 34.02 15.03
N ALA A 107 2.26 34.23 13.73
CA ALA A 107 1.89 35.47 13.04
C ALA A 107 0.37 35.65 12.93
N LEU A 108 -0.17 36.73 13.50
CA LEU A 108 -1.58 37.11 13.42
C LEU A 108 -1.89 37.89 12.12
N PRO A 109 -3.09 37.74 11.52
CA PRO A 109 -3.47 38.41 10.27
C PRO A 109 -3.90 39.87 10.48
N PHE A 110 -3.08 40.69 11.15
CA PHE A 110 -3.40 42.10 11.49
C PHE A 110 -3.74 42.97 10.27
N ARG A 111 -3.09 42.72 9.12
CA ARG A 111 -3.33 43.46 7.87
C ARG A 111 -4.77 43.34 7.38
N THR A 112 -5.38 42.17 7.55
CA THR A 112 -6.78 41.94 7.16
C THR A 112 -7.73 42.77 8.02
N PHE A 113 -7.44 42.93 9.32
CA PHE A 113 -8.24 43.76 10.21
C PHE A 113 -8.17 45.25 9.86
N VAL A 114 -6.98 45.76 9.52
CA VAL A 114 -6.81 47.15 9.08
C VAL A 114 -7.59 47.40 7.79
N ASN A 115 -7.43 46.54 6.78
CA ASN A 115 -8.15 46.68 5.52
C ASN A 115 -9.67 46.66 5.71
N ASN A 116 -10.19 45.76 6.56
CA ASN A 116 -11.62 45.71 6.87
C ASN A 116 -12.09 46.98 7.59
N ALA A 117 -11.28 47.50 8.52
CA ALA A 117 -11.58 48.75 9.21
C ALA A 117 -11.61 49.94 8.25
N ASP A 118 -10.68 50.04 7.30
CA ASP A 118 -10.67 51.10 6.28
C ASP A 118 -11.91 51.07 5.38
N ILE A 119 -12.35 49.88 4.97
CA ILE A 119 -13.60 49.68 4.21
C ILE A 119 -14.81 50.15 5.01
N GLU A 120 -14.88 49.75 6.29
CA GLU A 120 -15.97 50.13 7.18
C GLU A 120 -15.99 51.63 7.48
N ILE A 121 -14.83 52.24 7.72
CA ILE A 121 -14.70 53.70 7.90
C ILE A 121 -15.22 54.44 6.66
N SER A 122 -14.80 54.01 5.46
CA SER A 122 -15.24 54.62 4.20
C SER A 122 -16.77 54.50 4.00
N ARG A 123 -17.35 53.36 4.40
CA ARG A 123 -18.82 53.16 4.40
C ARG A 123 -19.51 54.15 5.33
N TYR A 124 -19.00 54.35 6.55
CA TYR A 124 -19.57 55.29 7.50
C TYR A 124 -19.35 56.75 7.11
N ASP A 125 -18.23 57.12 6.49
CA ASP A 125 -18.02 58.47 5.96
C ASP A 125 -19.09 58.81 4.89
N SER A 126 -19.42 57.85 4.03
CA SER A 126 -20.51 57.99 3.04
C SER A 126 -21.88 58.14 3.72
N LEU A 127 -22.18 57.31 4.73
CA LEU A 127 -23.43 57.39 5.50
C LEU A 127 -23.58 58.73 6.25
N ILE A 128 -22.50 59.21 6.86
CA ILE A 128 -22.44 60.49 7.58
C ILE A 128 -22.73 61.62 6.59
N ASN A 129 -22.09 61.61 5.41
CA ASN A 129 -22.33 62.60 4.37
C ASN A 129 -23.82 62.63 3.97
N ASP A 130 -24.40 61.48 3.62
CA ASP A 130 -25.80 61.38 3.20
C ASP A 130 -26.78 61.83 4.29
N LEU A 131 -26.55 61.42 5.55
CA LEU A 131 -27.36 61.88 6.66
C LEU A 131 -27.21 63.40 6.83
N SER A 132 -25.98 63.93 6.78
CA SER A 132 -25.67 65.35 6.99
C SER A 132 -26.28 66.29 5.94
N THR A 133 -26.38 65.85 4.69
CA THR A 133 -26.92 66.65 3.58
C THR A 133 -28.41 66.37 3.30
N MET A 134 -29.05 65.48 4.06
CA MET A 134 -30.46 65.12 3.88
C MET A 134 -31.40 66.34 4.01
N TYR A 135 -32.35 66.49 3.08
CA TYR A 135 -33.31 67.60 3.08
C TYR A 135 -34.29 67.51 4.25
N THR A 136 -34.16 68.41 5.23
CA THR A 136 -34.90 68.35 6.51
C THR A 136 -36.27 69.01 6.49
N ALA A 137 -36.59 69.86 5.51
CA ALA A 137 -37.86 70.59 5.53
C ALA A 137 -39.08 69.69 5.29
N ALA A 138 -38.92 68.58 4.57
CA ALA A 138 -39.98 67.59 4.30
C ALA A 138 -40.12 66.50 5.39
N LEU A 139 -39.27 66.50 6.42
CA LEU A 139 -39.25 65.46 7.46
C LEU A 139 -40.15 65.82 8.65
N SER A 140 -40.85 64.81 9.19
CA SER A 140 -41.61 64.95 10.44
C SER A 140 -40.67 65.28 11.62
N THR A 141 -41.21 65.86 12.71
CA THR A 141 -40.43 66.17 13.93
C THR A 141 -39.73 64.92 14.47
N ARG A 142 -40.37 63.76 14.42
CA ARG A 142 -39.78 62.49 14.86
C ARG A 142 -38.64 62.04 13.96
N SER A 143 -38.82 62.11 12.64
CA SER A 143 -37.80 61.72 11.66
C SER A 143 -36.57 62.62 11.71
N LYS A 144 -36.73 63.91 12.03
CA LYS A 144 -35.61 64.84 12.29
C LYS A 144 -34.77 64.41 13.49
N ILE A 145 -35.43 63.98 14.57
CA ILE A 145 -34.76 63.45 15.77
C ILE A 145 -34.02 62.16 15.44
N ASP A 146 -34.68 61.20 14.78
CA ASP A 146 -34.07 59.92 14.44
C ASP A 146 -32.87 60.09 13.49
N ARG A 147 -32.95 61.00 12.50
CA ARG A 147 -31.81 61.39 11.66
C ARG A 147 -30.63 61.94 12.46
N ASN A 148 -30.88 62.86 13.39
CA ASN A 148 -29.81 63.44 14.20
C ASN A 148 -29.15 62.41 15.12
N VAL A 149 -29.94 61.49 15.70
CA VAL A 149 -29.40 60.37 16.49
C VAL A 149 -28.57 59.43 15.61
N CYS A 150 -29.05 59.06 14.42
CA CYS A 150 -28.30 58.26 13.46
C CYS A 150 -26.98 58.93 13.06
N LEU A 151 -26.99 60.24 12.81
CA LEU A 151 -25.78 60.99 12.48
C LEU A 151 -24.76 60.94 13.63
N THR A 152 -25.19 61.21 14.86
CA THR A 152 -24.30 61.15 16.04
C THR A 152 -23.74 59.73 16.25
N LEU A 153 -24.58 58.70 16.12
CA LEU A 153 -24.13 57.30 16.24
C LEU A 153 -23.15 56.93 15.13
N ALA A 154 -23.41 57.30 13.88
CA ALA A 154 -22.53 57.04 12.76
C ALA A 154 -21.16 57.72 12.93
N VAL A 155 -21.14 58.99 13.37
CA VAL A 155 -19.90 59.73 13.70
C VAL A 155 -19.12 59.03 14.80
N ASN A 156 -19.77 58.63 15.90
CA ASN A 156 -19.11 57.91 17.00
C ASN A 156 -18.55 56.56 16.57
N ILE A 157 -19.33 55.74 15.85
CA ILE A 157 -18.89 54.45 15.31
C ILE A 157 -17.65 54.62 14.43
N ARG A 158 -17.68 55.61 13.52
CA ARG A 158 -16.55 55.92 12.63
C ARG A 158 -15.31 56.37 13.39
N HIS A 159 -15.46 57.15 14.47
CA HIS A 159 -14.34 57.48 15.35
C HIS A 159 -13.76 56.23 16.04
N THR A 160 -14.59 55.39 16.65
CA THR A 160 -14.15 54.16 17.32
C THR A 160 -13.45 53.19 16.35
N LEU A 161 -13.96 53.04 15.13
CA LEU A 161 -13.32 52.22 14.09
C LEU A 161 -11.95 52.79 13.68
N ASN A 162 -11.85 54.11 13.51
CA ASN A 162 -10.58 54.76 13.21
C ASN A 162 -9.56 54.60 14.34
N ASP A 163 -9.98 54.75 15.60
CA ASP A 163 -9.10 54.58 16.76
C ASP A 163 -8.55 53.15 16.83
N ASN A 164 -9.44 52.15 16.70
CA ASN A 164 -9.07 50.74 16.61
C ASN A 164 -8.10 50.48 15.45
N ARG A 165 -8.32 51.09 14.27
CA ARG A 165 -7.43 50.99 13.11
C ARG A 165 -6.04 51.53 13.41
N THR A 166 -5.94 52.75 13.95
CA THR A 166 -4.64 53.35 14.31
C THR A 166 -3.87 52.53 15.34
N GLN A 167 -4.57 51.95 16.33
CA GLN A 167 -3.95 51.05 17.30
C GLN A 167 -3.42 49.78 16.62
N ILE A 168 -4.21 49.15 15.74
CA ILE A 168 -3.77 47.96 14.99
C ILE A 168 -2.55 48.25 14.11
N GLN A 169 -2.51 49.42 13.49
CA GLN A 169 -1.37 49.85 12.67
C GLN A 169 -0.05 49.91 13.46
N GLN A 170 -0.08 50.44 14.69
CA GLN A 170 1.12 50.47 15.55
C GLN A 170 1.66 49.06 15.85
N TYR A 171 0.78 48.06 16.02
CA TYR A 171 1.22 46.68 16.21
C TYR A 171 1.85 46.09 14.95
N ILE A 172 1.32 46.41 13.77
CA ILE A 172 1.91 45.97 12.50
C ILE A 172 3.33 46.51 12.38
N ASP A 173 3.55 47.78 12.71
CA ASP A 173 4.87 48.40 12.61
C ASP A 173 5.87 47.78 13.61
N LEU A 174 5.44 47.55 14.86
CA LEU A 174 6.26 46.86 15.86
C LEU A 174 6.54 45.40 15.46
N TYR A 175 5.53 44.69 14.95
CA TYR A 175 5.66 43.33 14.46
C TYR A 175 6.67 43.25 13.32
N ASN A 176 6.54 44.10 12.29
CA ASN A 176 7.46 44.13 11.15
C ASN A 176 8.89 44.46 11.60
N THR A 177 9.06 45.38 12.55
CA THR A 177 10.37 45.74 13.12
C THR A 177 10.98 44.54 13.86
N THR A 178 10.17 43.84 14.66
CA THR A 178 10.58 42.64 15.39
C THR A 178 10.93 41.50 14.42
N GLU A 179 10.12 41.28 13.38
CA GLU A 179 10.35 40.29 12.33
C GLU A 179 11.67 40.57 11.61
N SER A 180 11.91 41.82 11.19
CA SER A 180 13.12 42.21 10.47
C SER A 180 14.37 41.98 11.32
N ARG A 181 14.31 42.32 12.62
CA ARG A 181 15.43 42.09 13.55
C ARG A 181 15.69 40.61 13.80
N LEU A 182 14.64 39.83 14.03
CA LEU A 182 14.75 38.37 14.21
C LEU A 182 15.25 37.70 12.93
N LYS A 183 14.81 38.16 11.76
CA LYS A 183 15.30 37.69 10.47
C LYS A 183 16.79 37.95 10.31
N TYR A 184 17.26 39.17 10.58
CA TYR A 184 18.69 39.49 10.53
C TYR A 184 19.51 38.60 11.49
N LEU A 185 19.00 38.38 12.70
CA LEU A 185 19.63 37.50 13.68
C LEU A 185 19.69 36.04 13.18
N ASN A 186 18.60 35.54 12.59
CA ASN A 186 18.52 34.22 11.95
C ASN A 186 19.49 34.10 10.76
N ASP A 187 19.55 35.11 9.90
CA ASP A 187 20.44 35.12 8.73
C ASP A 187 21.91 35.08 9.17
N TYR A 188 22.27 35.83 10.21
CA TYR A 188 23.59 35.76 10.82
C TYR A 188 23.87 34.39 11.46
N ALA A 189 22.92 33.83 12.21
CA ALA A 189 23.04 32.49 12.78
C ALA A 189 23.28 31.42 11.70
N ASN A 190 22.55 31.47 10.59
CA ASN A 190 22.73 30.57 9.46
C ASN A 190 24.11 30.73 8.79
N LYS A 191 24.61 31.97 8.68
CA LYS A 191 25.99 32.21 8.21
C LYS A 191 27.02 31.56 9.16
N ARG A 192 26.85 31.70 10.47
CA ARG A 192 27.72 31.09 11.47
C ARG A 192 27.61 29.56 11.49
N TYR A 193 26.44 29.00 11.22
CA TYR A 193 26.29 27.57 10.99
C TYR A 193 27.10 27.09 9.80
N SER A 194 27.10 27.84 8.69
CA SER A 194 27.94 27.52 7.53
C SER A 194 29.44 27.57 7.89
N ASP A 195 29.88 28.53 8.70
CA ASP A 195 31.26 28.57 9.20
C ASP A 195 31.61 27.33 10.03
N ILE A 196 30.68 26.87 10.89
CA ILE A 196 30.85 25.66 11.71
C ILE A 196 30.94 24.42 10.81
N GLN A 197 30.02 24.27 9.84
CA GLN A 197 30.04 23.17 8.88
C GLN A 197 31.37 23.12 8.14
N ASN A 198 31.82 24.27 7.63
CA ASN A 198 33.13 24.37 6.98
C ASN A 198 34.25 23.98 7.94
N SER A 199 34.18 24.31 9.23
CA SER A 199 35.19 23.90 10.21
C SER A 199 35.18 22.41 10.56
N ILE A 200 34.05 21.70 10.41
CA ILE A 200 33.95 20.24 10.61
C ILE A 200 34.60 19.49 9.44
N PHE A 201 34.41 19.99 8.20
CA PHE A 201 34.85 19.31 6.98
C PHE A 201 36.16 19.86 6.37
N SER A 202 36.62 21.05 6.77
CA SER A 202 37.91 21.62 6.34
C SER A 202 38.94 21.60 7.47
N ASN A 203 40.11 21.02 7.19
CA ASN A 203 41.21 20.98 8.16
C ASN A 203 41.85 22.38 8.22
N ARG A 204 41.83 23.01 9.40
CA ARG A 204 42.52 24.29 9.63
C ARG A 204 44.03 24.16 9.84
N GLY A 205 44.60 22.95 9.73
CA GLY A 205 46.01 22.81 9.33
C GLY A 205 46.92 22.04 10.28
N GLU A 206 46.40 21.32 11.27
CA GLU A 206 47.24 20.58 12.22
C GLU A 206 46.76 19.15 12.43
N ASN A 207 47.59 18.19 12.00
CA ASN A 207 47.39 16.78 12.32
C ASN A 207 47.64 16.57 13.82
N TYR A 208 47.06 15.55 14.43
CA TYR A 208 47.27 15.29 15.86
C TYR A 208 48.75 15.08 16.22
N PHE A 209 49.57 14.61 15.28
CA PHE A 209 51.02 14.49 15.44
C PHE A 209 51.75 15.83 15.61
N SER A 210 51.26 16.94 15.03
CA SER A 210 51.83 18.27 15.29
C SER A 210 51.52 18.73 16.71
N ILE A 211 50.29 18.49 17.17
CA ILE A 211 49.84 18.76 18.54
C ILE A 211 50.72 17.99 19.55
N LEU A 212 51.01 16.71 19.28
CA LEU A 212 51.89 15.90 20.12
C LEU A 212 53.34 16.42 20.12
N ARG A 213 53.84 16.93 18.99
CA ARG A 213 55.20 17.50 18.91
C ARG A 213 55.33 18.78 19.73
N GLN A 214 54.25 19.55 19.86
CA GLN A 214 54.17 20.78 20.65
C GLN A 214 53.36 20.61 21.94
N ILE A 215 53.29 19.40 22.50
CA ILE A 215 52.36 19.08 23.60
C ILE A 215 52.51 20.00 24.81
N LYS A 216 53.72 20.46 25.13
CA LYS A 216 53.96 21.37 26.26
C LYS A 216 53.32 22.74 26.05
N GLU A 217 53.38 23.26 24.82
CA GLU A 217 52.79 24.55 24.45
C GLU A 217 51.27 24.42 24.34
N GLN A 218 50.79 23.38 23.65
CA GLN A 218 49.37 23.07 23.51
C GLN A 218 48.66 22.81 24.84
N VAL A 219 49.29 22.10 25.79
CA VAL A 219 48.75 21.93 27.15
C VAL A 219 48.67 23.27 27.90
N LYS A 220 49.66 24.15 27.72
CA LYS A 220 49.67 25.47 28.36
C LYS A 220 48.57 26.37 27.80
N GLU A 221 48.42 26.43 26.47
CA GLU A 221 47.36 27.17 25.80
C GLU A 221 45.98 26.61 26.17
N THR A 222 45.79 25.30 26.10
CA THR A 222 44.53 24.64 26.48
C THR A 222 44.18 24.92 27.94
N SER A 223 45.17 24.86 28.86
CA SER A 223 44.96 25.19 30.27
C SER A 223 44.53 26.65 30.44
N GLN A 224 45.12 27.58 29.70
CA GLN A 224 44.73 28.99 29.75
C GLN A 224 43.30 29.18 29.22
N THR A 225 42.94 28.54 28.11
CA THR A 225 41.58 28.58 27.54
C THR A 225 40.53 28.04 28.50
N ILE A 226 40.83 26.96 29.23
CA ILE A 226 39.95 26.39 30.27
C ILE A 226 39.82 27.35 31.43
N ILE A 227 40.92 27.93 31.92
CA ILE A 227 40.89 28.91 33.01
C ILE A 227 40.04 30.11 32.57
N ASP A 228 40.29 30.68 31.40
CA ASP A 228 39.56 31.86 30.93
C ASP A 228 38.05 31.58 30.79
N LYS A 229 37.66 30.35 30.40
CA LYS A 229 36.25 29.95 30.27
C LYS A 229 35.57 29.67 31.61
N TYR A 230 36.21 28.91 32.50
CA TYR A 230 35.60 28.43 33.75
C TYR A 230 36.05 29.22 34.99
N LYS A 231 36.75 30.34 34.86
CA LYS A 231 37.12 31.17 36.00
C LYS A 231 35.87 31.81 36.60
N PRO A 232 35.55 31.55 37.88
CA PRO A 232 34.37 32.11 38.51
C PRO A 232 34.51 33.63 38.63
N GLN A 233 33.56 34.36 38.04
CA GLN A 233 33.49 35.82 38.13
C GLN A 233 32.65 36.18 39.36
N GLN A 234 33.23 36.92 40.31
CA GLN A 234 32.53 37.24 41.58
C GLN A 234 31.50 38.37 41.47
N LYS A 235 31.54 39.19 40.40
CA LYS A 235 30.71 40.40 40.28
C LYS A 235 29.30 40.16 39.71
N TYR A 236 29.04 39.03 39.05
CA TYR A 236 27.76 38.77 38.40
C TYR A 236 27.35 37.29 38.55
N HIS A 237 26.07 37.04 38.81
CA HIS A 237 25.52 35.69 38.80
C HIS A 237 25.24 35.29 37.36
N SER A 238 26.12 34.48 36.78
CA SER A 238 25.93 33.88 35.47
C SER A 238 25.33 32.49 35.63
N ASP A 239 24.27 32.16 34.88
CA ASP A 239 23.75 30.80 34.77
C ASP A 239 24.78 29.80 34.19
N TRP A 240 25.87 30.33 33.62
CA TRP A 240 26.99 29.57 33.06
C TRP A 240 28.24 29.61 33.95
N ASP A 241 28.13 30.04 35.22
CA ASP A 241 29.26 29.98 36.15
C ASP A 241 29.72 28.52 36.32
N SER A 242 31.04 28.33 36.35
CA SER A 242 31.73 27.08 36.67
C SER A 242 31.14 26.34 37.87
N ARG A 243 30.68 27.07 38.89
CA ARG A 243 30.03 26.50 40.09
C ARG A 243 28.72 25.80 39.77
N ILE A 244 27.92 26.35 38.86
CA ILE A 244 26.65 25.74 38.43
C ILE A 244 26.94 24.50 37.58
N ILE A 245 27.90 24.56 36.67
CA ILE A 245 28.31 23.41 35.85
C ILE A 245 28.83 22.26 36.72
N ILE A 246 29.70 22.56 37.68
CA ILE A 246 30.21 21.56 38.65
C ILE A 246 29.07 21.03 39.52
N GLY A 247 28.17 21.91 39.99
CA GLY A 247 26.98 21.54 40.75
C GLY A 247 26.07 20.60 39.97
N LEU A 248 25.87 20.85 38.67
CA LEU A 248 25.10 20.00 37.77
C LEU A 248 25.77 18.63 37.58
N LEU A 249 27.09 18.56 37.38
CA LEU A 249 27.80 17.29 37.28
C LEU A 249 27.71 16.46 38.57
N ILE A 250 27.84 17.10 39.74
CA ILE A 250 27.67 16.45 41.04
C ILE A 250 26.22 15.97 41.19
N MET A 251 25.25 16.80 40.82
CA MET A 251 23.83 16.44 40.87
C MET A 251 23.52 15.23 39.97
N ILE A 252 24.03 15.21 38.74
CA ILE A 252 23.90 14.07 37.82
C ILE A 252 24.47 12.79 38.44
N PHE A 253 25.64 12.88 39.06
CA PHE A 253 26.27 11.74 39.73
C PHE A 253 25.44 11.24 40.92
N ILE A 254 24.93 12.15 41.75
CA ILE A 254 24.05 11.82 42.89
C ILE A 254 22.75 11.18 42.39
N VAL A 255 22.12 11.74 41.36
CA VAL A 255 20.88 11.21 40.77
C VAL A 255 21.12 9.83 40.17
N GLY A 256 22.26 9.60 39.51
CA GLY A 256 22.66 8.29 39.00
C GLY A 256 22.86 7.27 40.13
N PHE A 257 23.55 7.67 41.20
CA PHE A 257 23.75 6.81 42.38
C PHE A 257 22.43 6.47 43.08
N LEU A 258 21.56 7.46 43.26
CA LEU A 258 20.23 7.29 43.85
C LEU A 258 19.37 6.35 43.00
N ALA A 259 19.32 6.55 41.68
CA ALA A 259 18.61 5.67 40.75
C ALA A 259 19.14 4.23 40.83
N SER A 260 20.46 4.05 40.90
CA SER A 260 21.08 2.74 41.08
C SER A 260 20.70 2.09 42.42
N GLY A 261 20.80 2.85 43.51
CA GLY A 261 20.44 2.39 44.86
C GLY A 261 18.97 1.98 44.97
N ILE A 262 18.05 2.81 44.46
CA ILE A 262 16.60 2.53 44.46
C ILE A 262 16.31 1.22 43.74
N ASN A 263 16.86 1.00 42.54
CA ASN A 263 16.61 -0.23 41.79
C ASN A 263 17.32 -1.45 42.38
N TYR A 264 18.50 -1.28 42.97
CA TYR A 264 19.18 -2.35 43.67
C TYR A 264 18.36 -2.83 44.88
N ILE A 265 17.78 -1.89 45.64
CA ILE A 265 16.90 -2.22 46.78
C ILE A 265 15.57 -2.80 46.29
N SER A 266 14.88 -2.13 45.36
CA SER A 266 13.55 -2.55 44.92
C SER A 266 13.58 -3.88 44.16
N ILE A 267 14.43 -4.04 43.15
CA ILE A 267 14.48 -5.25 42.33
C ILE A 267 15.37 -6.31 43.00
N GLY A 268 16.52 -5.89 43.50
CA GLY A 268 17.51 -6.79 44.06
C GLY A 268 17.13 -7.38 45.42
N LEU A 269 16.52 -6.60 46.31
CA LEU A 269 16.11 -7.08 47.63
C LEU A 269 14.61 -7.37 47.67
N VAL A 270 13.75 -6.39 47.40
CA VAL A 270 12.30 -6.50 47.64
C VAL A 270 11.63 -7.49 46.68
N ILE A 271 11.82 -7.36 45.37
CA ILE A 271 11.22 -8.26 44.37
C ILE A 271 11.80 -9.68 44.50
N THR A 272 13.12 -9.79 44.73
CA THR A 272 13.77 -11.09 44.93
C THR A 272 13.27 -11.78 46.21
N TRP A 273 13.00 -11.02 47.27
CA TRP A 273 12.41 -11.51 48.52
C TRP A 273 10.94 -11.90 48.34
N LEU A 274 10.14 -11.09 47.64
CA LEU A 274 8.74 -11.38 47.32
C LEU A 274 8.60 -12.66 46.50
N MET A 275 9.45 -12.88 45.48
CA MET A 275 9.42 -14.08 44.64
C MET A 275 9.82 -15.38 45.36
N LYS A 276 10.27 -15.31 46.61
CA LYS A 276 10.50 -16.48 47.48
C LYS A 276 9.28 -16.85 48.34
N ARG A 277 8.25 -16.00 48.44
CA ARG A 277 7.03 -16.28 49.24
C ARG A 277 6.00 -17.09 48.45
N GLU A 278 5.38 -18.07 49.10
CA GLU A 278 4.30 -18.89 48.53
C GLU A 278 3.12 -18.07 47.99
N LYS A 279 2.74 -16.97 48.67
CA LYS A 279 1.65 -16.09 48.20
C LYS A 279 1.97 -15.40 46.87
N ALA A 280 3.24 -15.06 46.64
CA ALA A 280 3.66 -14.48 45.36
C ALA A 280 3.69 -15.55 44.27
N GLU A 281 4.03 -16.79 44.62
CA GLU A 281 3.96 -17.93 43.70
C GLU A 281 2.51 -18.23 43.30
N GLN A 282 1.56 -18.21 44.24
CA GLN A 282 0.12 -18.30 43.95
C GLN A 282 -0.36 -17.16 43.05
N ALA A 283 0.05 -15.91 43.33
CA ALA A 283 -0.31 -14.76 42.49
C ALA A 283 0.28 -14.87 41.08
N LEU A 284 1.55 -15.26 40.93
CA LEU A 284 2.18 -15.45 39.61
C LEU A 284 1.55 -16.62 38.86
N ASN A 285 1.18 -17.69 39.56
CA ASN A 285 0.48 -18.84 38.99
C ASN A 285 -0.91 -18.46 38.50
N TRP A 286 -1.62 -17.59 39.24
CA TRP A 286 -2.92 -17.05 38.82
C TRP A 286 -2.79 -16.18 37.55
N VAL A 287 -1.76 -15.32 37.45
CA VAL A 287 -1.59 -14.42 36.29
C VAL A 287 -1.03 -15.12 35.04
N LEU A 288 0.00 -15.96 35.19
CA LEU A 288 0.78 -16.50 34.06
C LEU A 288 0.56 -18.01 33.82
N GLY A 289 -0.05 -18.72 34.76
CA GLY A 289 -0.15 -20.17 34.79
C GLY A 289 1.12 -20.84 35.36
N SER A 290 0.93 -21.96 36.07
CA SER A 290 1.98 -22.64 36.86
C SER A 290 3.28 -22.98 36.12
N LYS A 291 3.22 -23.33 34.81
CA LYS A 291 4.42 -23.66 34.04
C LYS A 291 5.24 -22.42 33.65
N ARG A 292 4.56 -21.32 33.31
CA ARG A 292 5.20 -20.06 32.90
C ARG A 292 5.74 -19.25 34.07
N SER A 293 5.14 -19.36 35.25
CA SER A 293 5.63 -18.68 36.45
C SER A 293 7.00 -19.20 36.89
N ILE A 294 7.24 -20.52 36.80
CA ILE A 294 8.53 -21.13 37.11
C ILE A 294 9.60 -20.66 36.10
N GLU A 295 9.29 -20.67 34.80
CA GLU A 295 10.17 -20.14 33.75
C GLU A 295 10.51 -18.66 33.97
N ALA A 296 9.51 -17.84 34.30
CA ALA A 296 9.70 -16.41 34.58
C ALA A 296 10.60 -16.17 35.81
N ARG A 297 10.47 -17.00 36.85
CA ARG A 297 11.29 -16.90 38.07
C ARG A 297 12.75 -17.25 37.80
N ASN A 298 13.01 -18.31 37.03
CA ASN A 298 14.36 -18.69 36.63
C ASN A 298 14.98 -17.64 35.71
N TYR A 299 14.21 -17.14 34.74
CA TYR A 299 14.63 -16.04 33.86
C TYR A 299 15.03 -14.79 34.65
N PHE A 300 14.25 -14.41 35.67
CA PHE A 300 14.56 -13.26 36.50
C PHE A 300 15.85 -13.46 37.30
N LYS A 301 16.05 -14.62 37.95
CA LYS A 301 17.23 -14.88 38.75
C LYS A 301 18.51 -14.80 37.92
N ASP A 302 18.49 -15.41 36.74
CA ASP A 302 19.66 -15.48 35.88
C ASP A 302 20.04 -14.13 35.27
N LYS A 303 19.06 -13.26 35.02
CA LYS A 303 19.25 -11.95 34.37
C LYS A 303 19.16 -10.75 35.31
N ARG A 304 19.08 -10.99 36.62
CA ARG A 304 18.84 -9.96 37.65
C ARG A 304 19.71 -8.71 37.49
N TRP A 305 21.01 -8.87 37.31
CA TRP A 305 21.94 -7.73 37.15
C TRP A 305 21.61 -6.88 35.93
N CYS A 306 21.26 -7.50 34.80
CA CYS A 306 20.88 -6.79 33.58
C CYS A 306 19.52 -6.09 33.74
N ILE A 307 18.57 -6.71 34.46
CA ILE A 307 17.27 -6.10 34.79
C ILE A 307 17.48 -4.86 35.64
N ILE A 308 18.30 -4.96 36.70
CA ILE A 308 18.65 -3.82 37.56
C ILE A 308 19.26 -2.71 36.71
N MET A 309 20.31 -2.99 35.93
CA MET A 309 20.96 -1.97 35.09
C MET A 309 20.00 -1.31 34.11
N THR A 310 19.15 -2.08 33.42
CA THR A 310 18.16 -1.51 32.49
C THR A 310 17.16 -0.62 33.24
N ALA A 311 16.69 -1.06 34.41
CA ALA A 311 15.79 -0.28 35.24
C ALA A 311 16.47 0.99 35.79
N THR A 312 17.75 0.94 36.17
CA THR A 312 18.51 2.13 36.62
C THR A 312 18.50 3.22 35.57
N VAL A 313 18.76 2.88 34.31
CA VAL A 313 18.80 3.83 33.21
C VAL A 313 17.42 4.43 32.93
N ILE A 314 16.36 3.64 32.99
CA ILE A 314 14.98 4.13 32.84
C ILE A 314 14.61 5.07 33.98
N THR A 315 14.87 4.69 35.24
CA THR A 315 14.58 5.55 36.39
C THR A 315 15.42 6.82 36.39
N PHE A 316 16.66 6.74 35.92
CA PHE A 316 17.55 7.89 35.77
C PHE A 316 16.99 8.88 34.75
N ALA A 317 16.52 8.39 33.59
CA ALA A 317 15.83 9.22 32.60
C ALA A 317 14.55 9.86 33.15
N LEU A 318 13.76 9.13 33.93
CA LEU A 318 12.54 9.66 34.56
C LEU A 318 12.84 10.76 35.58
N ILE A 319 13.85 10.57 36.44
CA ILE A 319 14.24 11.58 37.44
C ILE A 319 14.73 12.85 36.73
N LEU A 320 15.55 12.71 35.67
CA LEU A 320 16.01 13.86 34.88
C LEU A 320 14.85 14.57 34.15
N GLY A 321 13.86 13.81 33.68
CA GLY A 321 12.63 14.36 33.11
C GLY A 321 11.83 15.20 34.12
N ILE A 322 11.75 14.76 35.38
CA ILE A 322 11.12 15.53 36.46
C ILE A 322 11.93 16.79 36.77
N VAL A 323 13.26 16.66 36.88
CA VAL A 323 14.17 17.80 37.10
C VAL A 323 14.02 18.85 36.00
N ARG A 324 13.87 18.42 34.74
CA ARG A 324 13.62 19.33 33.61
C ARG A 324 12.35 20.15 33.77
N ILE A 325 11.29 19.59 34.37
CA ILE A 325 10.00 20.27 34.54
C ILE A 325 10.03 21.22 35.76
N THR A 326 10.81 20.89 36.79
CA THR A 326 10.83 21.65 38.05
C THR A 326 11.79 22.83 38.05
N TRP A 327 12.82 22.81 37.20
CA TRP A 327 13.84 23.87 37.15
C TRP A 327 13.52 24.93 36.09
N THR A 328 13.83 26.19 36.41
CA THR A 328 13.57 27.37 35.56
C THR A 328 14.78 27.83 34.75
N GLN A 329 15.99 27.36 35.07
CA GLN A 329 17.22 27.75 34.37
C GLN A 329 17.37 27.03 33.03
N ASN A 330 17.51 27.81 31.93
CA ASN A 330 17.63 27.29 30.57
C ASN A 330 18.79 26.31 30.37
N PHE A 331 19.94 26.56 31.01
CA PHE A 331 21.11 25.67 30.95
C PHE A 331 20.80 24.27 31.47
N ILE A 332 20.13 24.17 32.62
CA ILE A 332 19.78 22.89 33.26
C ILE A 332 18.77 22.14 32.39
N ILE A 333 17.78 22.85 31.83
CA ILE A 333 16.78 22.27 30.93
C ILE A 333 17.45 21.64 29.70
N MET A 334 18.40 22.35 29.07
CA MET A 334 19.16 21.84 27.94
C MET A 334 20.00 20.62 28.33
N ALA A 335 20.80 20.71 29.40
CA ALA A 335 21.67 19.62 29.84
C ALA A 335 20.87 18.35 30.18
N CYS A 336 19.75 18.49 30.91
CA CYS A 336 18.83 17.39 31.19
C CYS A 336 18.23 16.79 29.92
N SER A 337 17.88 17.60 28.92
CA SER A 337 17.36 17.10 27.63
C SER A 337 18.35 16.17 26.92
N LEU A 338 19.62 16.58 26.82
CA LEU A 338 20.68 15.78 26.22
C LEU A 338 20.92 14.47 26.98
N LEU A 339 20.88 14.55 28.31
CA LEU A 339 21.14 13.41 29.18
C LEU A 339 19.98 12.40 29.19
N VAL A 340 18.74 12.88 29.06
CA VAL A 340 17.56 12.02 28.81
C VAL A 340 17.69 11.31 27.47
N GLY A 341 18.12 12.01 26.41
CA GLY A 341 18.39 11.40 25.10
C GLY A 341 19.44 10.28 25.18
N TYR A 342 20.56 10.55 25.87
CA TYR A 342 21.58 9.54 26.13
C TYR A 342 21.06 8.34 26.92
N ALA A 343 20.33 8.60 28.01
CA ALA A 343 19.77 7.55 28.86
C ALA A 343 18.80 6.67 28.05
N TRP A 344 18.05 7.25 27.10
CA TRP A 344 17.19 6.48 26.20
C TRP A 344 18.01 5.55 25.29
N LEU A 345 19.07 6.04 24.65
CA LEU A 345 19.96 5.23 23.80
C LEU A 345 20.59 4.08 24.58
N LEU A 346 21.12 4.38 25.77
CA LEU A 346 21.71 3.38 26.67
C LEU A 346 20.65 2.36 27.11
N GLY A 347 19.45 2.82 27.44
CA GLY A 347 18.32 1.99 27.84
C GLY A 347 17.92 1.00 26.74
N VAL A 348 17.86 1.45 25.49
CA VAL A 348 17.57 0.61 24.31
C VAL A 348 18.64 -0.47 24.12
N ILE A 349 19.92 -0.14 24.22
CA ILE A 349 21.02 -1.11 24.10
C ILE A 349 20.89 -2.18 25.19
N LEU A 350 20.76 -1.77 26.45
CA LEU A 350 20.67 -2.70 27.59
C LEU A 350 19.40 -3.56 27.53
N PHE A 351 18.26 -2.97 27.16
CA PHE A 351 16.99 -3.69 27.01
C PHE A 351 17.04 -4.70 25.86
N SER A 352 17.66 -4.35 24.74
CA SER A 352 17.89 -5.28 23.62
C SER A 352 18.76 -6.47 24.06
N LEU A 353 19.86 -6.22 24.78
CA LEU A 353 20.72 -7.27 25.33
C LEU A 353 19.94 -8.17 26.31
N LEU A 354 19.10 -7.57 27.16
CA LEU A 354 18.27 -8.29 28.12
C LEU A 354 17.33 -9.29 27.44
N ILE A 355 16.67 -8.90 26.34
CA ILE A 355 15.67 -9.74 25.64
C ILE A 355 16.33 -10.76 24.70
N ARG A 356 17.35 -10.36 23.95
CA ARG A 356 17.93 -11.18 22.87
C ARG A 356 18.85 -12.27 23.38
N LEU A 357 19.72 -11.97 24.35
CA LEU A 357 20.81 -12.86 24.76
C LEU A 357 20.37 -13.85 25.84
N ASN A 358 20.99 -15.03 25.85
CA ASN A 358 20.85 -15.99 26.94
C ASN A 358 21.64 -15.54 28.18
N SER A 359 21.31 -16.08 29.35
CA SER A 359 21.86 -15.68 30.65
C SER A 359 23.40 -15.64 30.70
N GLU A 360 24.07 -16.65 30.14
CA GLU A 360 25.54 -16.69 30.09
C GLU A 360 26.15 -15.70 29.08
N GLN A 361 25.40 -15.40 28.01
CA GLN A 361 25.85 -14.55 26.91
C GLN A 361 25.78 -13.06 27.26
N ILE A 362 24.89 -12.65 28.17
CA ILE A 362 24.71 -11.25 28.58
C ILE A 362 26.01 -10.61 29.07
N LYS A 363 26.81 -11.35 29.84
CA LYS A 363 28.11 -10.86 30.35
C LYS A 363 29.06 -10.49 29.22
N TYR A 364 29.10 -11.31 28.17
CA TYR A 364 29.94 -11.08 26.99
C TYR A 364 29.36 -9.95 26.13
N GLY A 365 28.03 -9.88 26.00
CA GLY A 365 27.35 -8.78 25.31
C GLY A 365 27.70 -7.42 25.91
N TYR A 366 27.57 -7.26 27.23
CA TYR A 366 27.93 -6.02 27.92
C TYR A 366 29.39 -5.61 27.67
N ARG A 367 30.34 -6.56 27.70
CA ARG A 367 31.75 -6.29 27.45
C ARG A 367 32.03 -5.79 26.03
N ILE A 368 31.27 -6.25 25.03
CA ILE A 368 31.43 -5.79 23.65
C ILE A 368 30.88 -4.37 23.46
N TYR A 369 29.75 -4.04 24.08
CA TYR A 369 29.12 -2.72 23.91
C TYR A 369 29.66 -1.65 24.87
N ALA A 370 30.40 -2.03 25.93
CA ALA A 370 30.95 -1.09 26.92
C ALA A 370 31.87 0.01 26.35
N PRO A 371 32.81 -0.26 25.43
CA PRO A 371 33.64 0.79 24.82
C PRO A 371 32.82 1.85 24.09
N ILE A 372 31.76 1.43 23.37
CA ILE A 372 30.84 2.32 22.64
C ILE A 372 30.05 3.20 23.60
N ILE A 373 29.54 2.60 24.68
CA ILE A 373 28.82 3.32 25.74
C ILE A 373 29.75 4.38 26.38
N LEU A 374 31.02 4.04 26.64
CA LEU A 374 31.98 4.98 27.23
C LEU A 374 32.26 6.15 26.29
N VAL A 375 32.56 5.90 25.01
CA VAL A 375 32.85 6.96 24.03
C VAL A 375 31.64 7.88 23.86
N CYS A 376 30.43 7.32 23.78
CA CYS A 376 29.20 8.11 23.70
C CYS A 376 28.99 8.98 24.94
N PHE A 377 29.23 8.44 26.14
CA PHE A 377 29.19 9.21 27.38
C PHE A 377 30.21 10.36 27.39
N THR A 378 31.44 10.12 26.94
CA THR A 378 32.49 11.15 26.86
C THR A 378 32.08 12.30 25.94
N VAL A 379 31.56 11.99 24.75
CA VAL A 379 31.09 13.00 23.78
C VAL A 379 29.97 13.85 24.35
N ILE A 380 28.99 13.23 25.00
CA ILE A 380 27.85 13.95 25.58
C ILE A 380 28.29 14.79 26.78
N THR A 381 29.26 14.31 27.55
CA THR A 381 29.88 15.09 28.64
C THR A 381 30.56 16.34 28.09
N PHE A 382 31.36 16.24 27.02
CA PHE A 382 31.97 17.40 26.37
C PHE A 382 30.94 18.42 25.89
N ARG A 383 29.80 17.96 25.38
CA ARG A 383 28.70 18.84 24.97
C ARG A 383 28.02 19.52 26.17
N ILE A 384 27.73 18.79 27.25
CA ILE A 384 27.08 19.36 28.45
C ILE A 384 27.94 20.43 29.11
N ILE A 385 29.24 20.19 29.23
CA ILE A 385 30.17 21.16 29.84
C ILE A 385 30.58 22.27 28.87
N LEU A 386 30.16 22.21 27.60
CA LEU A 386 30.56 23.09 26.52
C LEU A 386 32.10 23.19 26.40
N ALA A 387 32.76 22.05 26.28
CA ALA A 387 34.22 21.98 26.25
C ALA A 387 34.83 22.83 25.11
N PRO A 388 35.91 23.60 25.34
CA PRO A 388 36.64 24.29 24.28
C PRO A 388 37.21 23.31 23.25
N ASN A 389 37.32 23.72 21.98
CA ASN A 389 37.81 22.84 20.91
C ASN A 389 39.23 22.33 21.17
N ASP A 390 40.13 23.18 21.67
CA ASP A 390 41.53 22.81 21.95
C ASP A 390 41.62 21.67 22.98
N PHE A 391 40.74 21.70 23.99
CA PHE A 391 40.65 20.64 24.99
C PHE A 391 40.12 19.33 24.39
N VAL A 392 39.09 19.40 23.54
CA VAL A 392 38.56 18.21 22.85
C VAL A 392 39.61 17.63 21.90
N ASN A 393 40.31 18.46 21.14
CA ASN A 393 41.36 18.04 20.21
C ASN A 393 42.53 17.36 20.90
N LEU A 394 42.89 17.83 22.10
CA LEU A 394 43.96 17.25 22.89
C LEU A 394 43.55 15.91 23.53
N THR A 395 42.34 15.85 24.11
CA THR A 395 41.92 14.72 24.98
C THR A 395 41.13 13.62 24.29
N PHE A 396 40.38 13.92 23.24
CA PHE A 396 39.50 12.96 22.58
C PHE A 396 40.25 11.85 21.81
N PRO A 397 41.27 12.14 20.98
CA PRO A 397 42.01 11.12 20.23
C PRO A 397 42.59 9.98 21.10
N PRO A 398 43.26 10.22 22.25
CA PRO A 398 43.80 9.13 23.05
C PRO A 398 42.71 8.34 23.78
N ILE A 399 41.59 8.98 24.16
CA ILE A 399 40.43 8.27 24.73
C ILE A 399 39.83 7.33 23.68
N LEU A 400 39.67 7.80 22.44
CA LEU A 400 39.13 7.01 21.34
C LEU A 400 40.02 5.81 21.02
N LEU A 401 41.33 6.02 20.87
CA LEU A 401 42.30 4.95 20.60
C LEU A 401 42.26 3.88 21.70
N GLY A 402 42.21 4.30 22.97
CA GLY A 402 42.05 3.40 24.12
C GLY A 402 40.76 2.58 24.05
N ALA A 403 39.64 3.20 23.65
CA ALA A 403 38.36 2.52 23.46
C ALA A 403 38.39 1.55 22.26
N THR A 404 39.06 1.90 21.16
CA THR A 404 39.26 1.04 19.98
C THR A 404 40.04 -0.22 20.33
N VAL A 405 41.15 -0.08 21.07
CA VAL A 405 41.94 -1.22 21.56
C VAL A 405 41.09 -2.07 22.51
N TRP A 406 40.36 -1.44 23.43
CA TRP A 406 39.47 -2.17 24.34
C TRP A 406 38.39 -2.96 23.58
N GLN A 407 37.79 -2.37 22.55
CA GLN A 407 36.79 -3.01 21.71
C GLN A 407 37.37 -4.19 20.91
N TRP A 408 38.56 -4.03 20.32
CA TRP A 408 39.24 -5.13 19.65
C TRP A 408 39.51 -6.31 20.58
N LEU A 409 40.03 -6.03 21.79
CA LEU A 409 40.28 -7.07 22.81
C LEU A 409 38.98 -7.73 23.30
N ALA A 410 37.88 -6.97 23.41
CA ALA A 410 36.58 -7.52 23.77
C ALA A 410 36.04 -8.46 22.69
N ILE A 411 36.12 -8.08 21.41
CA ILE A 411 35.67 -8.89 20.27
C ILE A 411 36.47 -10.19 20.18
N SER A 412 37.81 -10.12 20.23
CA SER A 412 38.68 -11.29 20.09
C SER A 412 38.42 -12.35 21.15
N ARG A 413 38.08 -11.94 22.39
CA ARG A 413 37.77 -12.85 23.49
C ARG A 413 36.32 -13.35 23.51
N CYS A 414 35.38 -12.58 22.96
CA CYS A 414 33.94 -12.84 23.14
C CYS A 414 33.20 -13.39 21.91
N ASN A 415 33.76 -13.24 20.70
CA ASN A 415 33.08 -13.50 19.42
C ASN A 415 32.42 -14.91 19.35
N ARG A 416 33.14 -15.97 19.74
CA ARG A 416 32.63 -17.36 19.64
C ARG A 416 31.44 -17.67 20.57
N LYS A 417 31.18 -16.84 21.59
CA LYS A 417 30.13 -17.09 22.60
C LYS A 417 28.84 -16.32 22.32
N LEU A 418 28.83 -15.42 21.34
CA LEU A 418 27.71 -14.55 21.02
C LEU A 418 27.01 -14.95 19.71
N PRO A 419 25.74 -14.55 19.51
CA PRO A 419 25.07 -14.71 18.23
C PRO A 419 25.82 -14.03 17.09
N ALA A 420 25.79 -14.62 15.89
CA ALA A 420 26.50 -14.10 14.71
C ALA A 420 26.12 -12.65 14.37
N SER A 421 24.87 -12.23 14.61
CA SER A 421 24.43 -10.84 14.42
C SER A 421 25.17 -9.86 15.33
N ASP A 422 25.35 -10.22 16.61
CA ASP A 422 26.03 -9.38 17.60
C ASP A 422 27.52 -9.24 17.32
N ALA A 423 28.15 -10.34 16.91
CA ALA A 423 29.53 -10.32 16.43
C ALA A 423 29.68 -9.40 15.21
N GLY A 424 28.77 -9.50 14.23
CA GLY A 424 28.75 -8.62 13.06
C GLY A 424 28.66 -7.15 13.42
N TYR A 425 27.73 -6.77 14.31
CA TYR A 425 27.59 -5.38 14.77
C TYR A 425 28.85 -4.86 15.48
N ALA A 426 29.51 -5.72 16.25
CA ALA A 426 30.75 -5.37 16.93
C ALA A 426 31.91 -5.11 15.96
N TYR A 427 32.03 -5.93 14.90
CA TYR A 427 33.04 -5.72 13.85
C TYR A 427 32.76 -4.44 13.05
N ILE A 428 31.52 -4.18 12.66
CA ILE A 428 31.17 -2.93 11.96
C ILE A 428 31.48 -1.73 12.87
N SER A 429 31.15 -1.84 14.16
CA SER A 429 31.49 -0.82 15.15
C SER A 429 33.00 -0.60 15.26
N LEU A 430 33.81 -1.65 15.15
CA LEU A 430 35.26 -1.54 15.17
C LEU A 430 35.79 -0.81 13.92
N VAL A 431 35.21 -1.07 12.75
CA VAL A 431 35.55 -0.35 11.51
C VAL A 431 35.23 1.13 11.64
N VAL A 432 34.07 1.48 12.22
CA VAL A 432 33.69 2.87 12.52
C VAL A 432 34.69 3.50 13.48
N PHE A 433 35.08 2.80 14.55
CA PHE A 433 36.08 3.30 15.50
C PHE A 433 37.43 3.57 14.84
N LEU A 434 37.90 2.66 13.97
CA LEU A 434 39.14 2.85 13.21
C LEU A 434 39.04 4.03 12.23
N ALA A 435 37.89 4.22 11.58
CA ALA A 435 37.65 5.36 10.70
C ALA A 435 37.63 6.68 11.49
N SER A 436 37.00 6.70 12.67
CA SER A 436 37.01 7.85 13.59
C SER A 436 38.41 8.13 14.13
N ASP A 437 39.20 7.11 14.48
CA ASP A 437 40.60 7.28 14.89
C ASP A 437 41.43 7.90 13.76
N ALA A 438 41.27 7.41 12.52
CA ALA A 438 41.96 7.97 11.37
C ALA A 438 41.59 9.45 11.12
N ALA A 439 40.29 9.78 11.19
CA ALA A 439 39.81 11.16 11.05
C ALA A 439 40.35 12.06 12.17
N SER A 440 40.30 11.57 13.41
CA SER A 440 40.78 12.27 14.61
C SER A 440 42.29 12.54 14.55
N LEU A 441 43.09 11.56 14.12
CA LEU A 441 44.54 11.70 13.95
C LEU A 441 44.92 12.64 12.80
N ALA A 442 44.10 12.69 11.74
CA ALA A 442 44.25 13.64 10.62
C ALA A 442 43.83 15.07 10.98
N GLY A 443 43.40 15.34 12.21
CA GLY A 443 42.98 16.66 12.69
C GLY A 443 41.48 16.94 12.59
N TYR A 444 40.68 15.97 12.13
CA TYR A 444 39.21 16.08 12.02
C TYR A 444 38.51 15.45 13.23
N THR A 445 38.79 15.96 14.42
CA THR A 445 38.27 15.47 15.70
C THR A 445 36.75 15.60 15.82
N LEU A 446 36.17 16.73 15.38
CA LEU A 446 34.72 16.95 15.39
C LEU A 446 33.99 16.01 14.41
N LEU A 447 34.57 15.77 13.23
CA LEU A 447 34.06 14.78 12.28
C LEU A 447 34.10 13.36 12.88
N ALA A 448 35.17 13.01 13.58
CA ALA A 448 35.29 11.73 14.28
C ALA A 448 34.20 11.55 15.34
N VAL A 449 33.90 12.62 16.11
CA VAL A 449 32.80 12.66 17.08
C VAL A 449 31.45 12.47 16.39
N GLU A 450 31.18 13.20 15.31
CA GLU A 450 29.92 13.10 14.57
C GLU A 450 29.69 11.69 13.99
N LEU A 451 30.73 11.09 13.43
CA LEU A 451 30.69 9.71 12.91
C LEU A 451 30.35 8.69 14.00
N LEU A 452 30.86 8.88 15.22
CA LEU A 452 30.56 8.01 16.36
C LEU A 452 29.13 8.19 16.86
N ILE A 453 28.64 9.43 16.94
CA ILE A 453 27.24 9.70 17.32
C ILE A 453 26.32 9.06 16.30
N TRP A 454 26.55 9.28 15.01
CA TRP A 454 25.82 8.63 13.93
C TRP A 454 25.79 7.12 14.08
N TRP A 455 26.95 6.49 14.28
CA TRP A 455 27.01 5.06 14.44
C TRP A 455 26.29 4.57 15.70
N THR A 456 26.39 5.27 16.83
CA THR A 456 25.66 4.91 18.05
C THR A 456 24.14 4.98 17.84
N MET A 457 23.64 6.01 17.17
CA MET A 457 22.23 6.14 16.80
C MET A 457 21.80 4.99 15.90
N GLN A 458 22.55 4.73 14.83
CA GLN A 458 22.25 3.64 13.90
C GLN A 458 22.29 2.26 14.59
N LEU A 459 23.24 2.05 15.48
CA LEU A 459 23.35 0.83 16.27
C LEU A 459 22.13 0.66 17.19
N THR A 460 21.63 1.72 17.82
CA THR A 460 20.41 1.64 18.66
C THR A 460 19.18 1.27 17.83
N CYS A 461 19.04 1.80 16.62
CA CYS A 461 17.97 1.42 15.70
C CYS A 461 18.09 -0.05 15.28
N ILE A 462 19.27 -0.50 14.85
CA ILE A 462 19.54 -1.88 14.43
C ILE A 462 19.24 -2.86 15.59
N LEU A 463 19.67 -2.52 16.80
CA LEU A 463 19.42 -3.34 18.00
C LEU A 463 17.92 -3.44 18.30
N THR A 464 17.18 -2.33 18.20
CA THR A 464 15.73 -2.29 18.38
C THR A 464 15.01 -3.17 17.37
N ILE A 465 15.35 -3.04 16.08
CA ILE A 465 14.77 -3.84 15.00
C ILE A 465 15.10 -5.32 15.18
N THR A 466 16.34 -5.65 15.54
CA THR A 466 16.76 -7.04 15.79
C THR A 466 16.04 -7.63 17.01
N CYS A 467 15.82 -6.83 18.05
CA CYS A 467 15.06 -7.23 19.23
C CYS A 467 13.61 -7.56 18.84
N LEU A 468 12.95 -6.65 18.11
CA LEU A 468 11.57 -6.84 17.63
C LEU A 468 11.45 -8.05 16.69
N SER A 469 12.40 -8.22 15.76
CA SER A 469 12.47 -9.37 14.86
C SER A 469 12.58 -10.70 15.62
N ASN A 470 13.42 -10.78 16.64
CA ASN A 470 13.55 -11.97 17.47
C ASN A 470 12.31 -12.26 18.30
N MET A 471 11.67 -11.22 18.86
CA MET A 471 10.39 -11.38 19.58
C MET A 471 9.29 -11.92 18.66
N LEU A 472 9.17 -11.36 17.45
CA LEU A 472 8.20 -11.82 16.45
C LEU A 472 8.49 -13.25 15.99
N LYS A 473 9.76 -13.61 15.77
CA LYS A 473 10.17 -14.97 15.40
C LYS A 473 9.80 -15.99 16.48
N LYS A 474 10.06 -15.68 17.77
CA LYS A 474 9.64 -16.52 18.90
C LYS A 474 8.11 -16.63 19.00
N TYR A 475 7.39 -15.52 18.76
CA TYR A 475 5.92 -15.49 18.80
C TYR A 475 5.29 -16.37 17.72
N ALA A 476 5.87 -16.42 16.52
CA ALA A 476 5.37 -17.20 15.39
C ALA A 476 5.78 -18.68 15.41
N ASN A 477 6.95 -19.01 15.94
CA ASN A 477 7.44 -20.40 16.10
C ASN A 477 6.76 -21.17 17.25
N ASN A 478 5.83 -20.54 17.98
CA ASN A 478 5.12 -21.23 19.06
C ASN A 478 4.36 -22.44 18.49
N PRO A 479 4.49 -23.65 19.09
CA PRO A 479 3.89 -24.89 18.56
C PRO A 479 2.38 -24.81 18.33
N LYS A 480 1.66 -23.92 19.03
CA LYS A 480 0.22 -23.69 18.81
C LYS A 480 -0.13 -22.88 17.55
N ARG A 481 0.83 -22.15 16.97
CA ARG A 481 0.60 -21.16 15.90
C ARG A 481 1.28 -21.53 14.58
N GLN A 482 2.57 -21.85 14.64
CA GLN A 482 3.38 -22.29 13.50
C GLN A 482 3.22 -21.41 12.23
N PHE A 483 3.26 -20.09 12.37
CA PHE A 483 2.94 -19.16 11.27
C PHE A 483 3.91 -19.21 10.07
N PHE A 484 5.08 -19.84 10.22
CA PHE A 484 6.02 -20.04 9.11
C PHE A 484 5.75 -21.32 8.30
N ASN A 485 4.82 -22.18 8.74
CA ASN A 485 4.48 -23.40 8.01
C ASN A 485 3.57 -23.09 6.81
N ALA A 486 3.87 -23.73 5.67
CA ALA A 486 3.18 -23.51 4.40
C ALA A 486 1.68 -23.90 4.42
N ASP A 487 1.28 -24.77 5.36
CA ASP A 487 -0.09 -25.26 5.47
C ASP A 487 -1.04 -24.33 6.26
N THR A 488 -0.49 -23.27 6.86
CA THR A 488 -1.31 -22.33 7.62
C THR A 488 -2.12 -21.41 6.71
N PRO A 489 -3.41 -21.17 6.98
CA PRO A 489 -4.24 -20.34 6.12
C PRO A 489 -3.78 -18.89 6.15
N VAL A 490 -3.69 -18.28 4.96
CA VAL A 490 -3.23 -16.89 4.78
C VAL A 490 -4.04 -15.89 5.61
N SER A 491 -5.35 -16.13 5.81
CA SER A 491 -6.23 -15.26 6.59
C SER A 491 -5.82 -15.07 8.05
N ARG A 492 -5.04 -16.00 8.63
CA ARG A 492 -4.49 -15.85 10.00
C ARG A 492 -3.10 -15.24 10.03
N VAL A 493 -2.35 -15.36 8.94
CA VAL A 493 -0.91 -15.08 8.91
C VAL A 493 -0.57 -13.76 8.20
N TRP A 494 -1.47 -13.25 7.35
CA TRP A 494 -1.23 -12.05 6.53
C TRP A 494 -0.70 -10.87 7.35
N PHE A 495 -1.36 -10.52 8.46
CA PHE A 495 -0.96 -9.36 9.26
C PHE A 495 0.41 -9.56 9.91
N PHE A 496 0.68 -10.76 10.44
CA PHE A 496 2.00 -11.09 10.99
C PHE A 496 3.10 -11.02 9.94
N MET A 497 2.85 -11.59 8.74
CA MET A 497 3.82 -11.56 7.64
C MET A 497 4.01 -10.16 7.07
N LEU A 498 2.99 -9.30 7.09
CA LEU A 498 3.11 -7.88 6.73
C LEU A 498 4.10 -7.20 7.68
N ILE A 499 3.93 -7.36 9.00
CA ILE A 499 4.88 -6.80 9.97
C ILE A 499 6.29 -7.38 9.74
N TYR A 500 6.40 -8.70 9.58
CA TYR A 500 7.69 -9.38 9.54
C TYR A 500 8.47 -9.17 8.23
N LYS A 501 7.79 -9.19 7.07
CA LYS A 501 8.42 -9.08 5.75
C LYS A 501 8.40 -7.68 5.16
N VAL A 502 7.54 -6.78 5.63
CA VAL A 502 7.45 -5.40 5.14
C VAL A 502 7.92 -4.41 6.20
N ILE A 503 7.24 -4.34 7.35
CA ILE A 503 7.51 -3.27 8.33
C ILE A 503 8.94 -3.38 8.88
N LEU A 504 9.40 -4.57 9.27
CA LEU A 504 10.75 -4.75 9.82
C LEU A 504 11.87 -4.34 8.82
N PRO A 505 11.90 -4.83 7.56
CA PRO A 505 12.89 -4.36 6.60
C PRO A 505 12.74 -2.89 6.23
N SER A 506 11.52 -2.36 6.12
CA SER A 506 11.29 -0.93 5.86
C SER A 506 11.80 -0.06 7.00
N MET A 507 11.58 -0.44 8.26
CA MET A 507 12.17 0.23 9.41
C MET A 507 13.70 0.24 9.35
N SER A 508 14.32 -0.82 8.84
CA SER A 508 15.78 -0.88 8.65
C SER A 508 16.29 0.01 7.52
N ALA A 509 15.50 0.23 6.47
CA ALA A 509 15.83 1.21 5.43
C ALA A 509 15.74 2.63 5.98
N VAL A 510 14.63 2.94 6.67
CA VAL A 510 14.38 4.26 7.29
C VAL A 510 15.37 4.58 8.39
N SER A 511 15.83 3.57 9.16
CA SER A 511 16.72 3.82 10.28
C SER A 511 18.02 4.49 9.88
N LEU A 512 18.53 4.21 8.67
CA LEU A 512 19.77 4.80 8.18
C LEU A 512 19.65 6.32 8.06
N LEU A 513 18.59 6.80 7.41
CA LEU A 513 18.35 8.24 7.25
C LEU A 513 17.98 8.89 8.58
N LEU A 514 17.17 8.20 9.40
CA LEU A 514 16.81 8.67 10.73
C LEU A 514 18.04 8.83 11.63
N ALA A 515 18.98 7.89 11.60
CA ALA A 515 20.20 7.95 12.40
C ALA A 515 21.13 9.09 11.97
N ILE A 516 21.24 9.35 10.66
CA ILE A 516 21.97 10.51 10.12
C ILE A 516 21.30 11.80 10.57
N TYR A 517 19.97 11.90 10.43
CA TYR A 517 19.20 13.07 10.86
C TYR A 517 19.35 13.36 12.35
N TRP A 518 19.20 12.35 13.22
CA TRP A 518 19.36 12.51 14.67
C TRP A 518 20.80 12.83 15.08
N ALA A 519 21.79 12.27 14.42
CA ALA A 519 23.18 12.62 14.69
C ALA A 519 23.51 14.06 14.28
N ALA A 520 23.01 14.51 13.14
CA ALA A 520 23.12 15.89 12.69
C ALA A 520 22.38 16.85 13.64
N ASP A 521 21.23 16.45 14.18
CA ASP A 521 20.45 17.23 15.15
C ASP A 521 21.25 17.50 16.44
N VAL A 522 22.17 16.60 16.84
CA VAL A 522 23.08 16.87 17.98
C VAL A 522 23.92 18.13 17.74
N PHE A 523 24.25 18.47 16.50
CA PHE A 523 24.95 19.70 16.17
C PHE A 523 24.04 20.77 15.55
N ASN A 524 22.71 20.59 15.65
CA ASN A 524 21.68 21.44 15.05
C ASN A 524 21.82 21.55 13.50
N LEU A 525 22.24 20.47 12.86
CA LEU A 525 22.40 20.34 11.40
C LEU A 525 21.22 19.60 10.74
N SER A 526 20.15 19.32 11.50
CA SER A 526 18.99 18.53 11.06
C SER A 526 18.32 19.09 9.81
N ASP A 527 18.13 20.42 9.74
CA ASP A 527 17.57 21.11 8.57
C ASP A 527 18.41 20.90 7.31
N THR A 528 19.75 20.94 7.44
CA THR A 528 20.65 20.71 6.30
C THR A 528 20.62 19.27 5.82
N THR A 529 20.58 18.29 6.74
CA THR A 529 20.38 16.88 6.36
C THR A 529 19.04 16.66 5.67
N TRP A 530 17.97 17.30 6.13
CA TRP A 530 16.66 17.20 5.49
C TRP A 530 16.66 17.76 4.07
N HIS A 531 17.37 18.87 3.86
CA HIS A 531 17.58 19.43 2.52
C HIS A 531 18.36 18.46 1.63
N ILE A 532 19.48 17.89 2.12
CA ILE A 532 20.30 16.91 1.37
C ILE A 532 19.48 15.67 0.99
N PHE A 533 18.58 15.22 1.86
CA PHE A 533 17.73 14.05 1.61
C PHE A 533 16.68 14.30 0.51
N ASN A 534 16.13 15.50 0.45
CA ASN A 534 15.09 15.90 -0.51
C ASN A 534 15.65 16.39 -1.85
N GLU A 535 16.80 17.05 -1.83
CA GLU A 535 17.43 17.60 -3.03
C GLU A 535 17.74 16.50 -4.05
N PRO A 536 17.37 16.69 -5.32
CA PRO A 536 17.73 15.76 -6.37
C PRO A 536 19.24 15.82 -6.65
N LEU A 537 19.99 14.81 -6.21
CA LEU A 537 21.40 14.58 -6.54
C LEU A 537 21.65 14.58 -8.06
N ILE A 538 20.68 14.05 -8.81
CA ILE A 538 20.67 14.08 -10.28
C ILE A 538 19.33 14.65 -10.70
N ASN A 539 19.34 15.82 -11.35
CA ASN A 539 18.15 16.46 -11.88
C ASN A 539 18.28 16.64 -13.40
N THR A 540 17.93 15.61 -14.15
CA THR A 540 17.90 15.66 -15.62
C THR A 540 16.47 15.58 -16.12
N THR A 541 16.22 16.02 -17.35
CA THR A 541 14.90 15.91 -18.00
C THR A 541 14.40 14.47 -18.15
N LYS A 542 15.27 13.48 -17.99
CA LYS A 542 14.95 12.06 -18.14
C LYS A 542 14.88 11.30 -16.81
N ILE A 543 15.63 11.72 -15.80
CA ILE A 543 15.78 11.01 -14.52
C ILE A 543 15.99 12.03 -13.40
N THR A 544 15.26 11.84 -12.31
CA THR A 544 15.39 12.63 -11.08
C THR A 544 15.61 11.71 -9.89
N LEU A 545 16.80 11.79 -9.29
CA LEU A 545 17.24 10.91 -8.22
C LEU A 545 17.54 11.72 -6.97
N SER A 546 16.83 11.43 -5.88
CA SER A 546 17.12 11.91 -4.53
C SER A 546 17.22 10.73 -3.56
N ILE A 547 17.85 10.94 -2.41
CA ILE A 547 18.05 9.89 -1.40
C ILE A 547 16.70 9.34 -0.92
N LEU A 548 15.72 10.22 -0.65
CA LEU A 548 14.38 9.82 -0.23
C LEU A 548 13.62 9.04 -1.30
N ARG A 549 13.80 9.36 -2.59
CA ARG A 549 13.15 8.61 -3.68
C ARG A 549 13.71 7.20 -3.80
N VAL A 550 15.03 7.04 -3.63
CA VAL A 550 15.66 5.72 -3.60
C VAL A 550 15.13 4.90 -2.42
N GLU A 551 15.05 5.50 -1.24
CA GLU A 551 14.47 4.88 -0.05
C GLU A 551 13.01 4.45 -0.26
N GLN A 552 12.17 5.32 -0.83
CA GLN A 552 10.77 5.01 -1.16
C GLN A 552 10.66 3.78 -2.08
N VAL A 553 11.53 3.68 -3.09
CA VAL A 553 11.55 2.51 -4.01
C VAL A 553 11.99 1.23 -3.28
N ILE A 554 12.94 1.31 -2.35
CA ILE A 554 13.36 0.18 -1.49
C ILE A 554 12.20 -0.27 -0.59
N ILE A 555 11.45 0.66 0.02
CA ILE A 555 10.28 0.34 0.84
C ILE A 555 9.19 -0.33 -0.01
N LEU A 556 8.93 0.21 -1.20
CA LEU A 556 7.98 -0.38 -2.14
C LEU A 556 8.40 -1.78 -2.58
N TYR A 557 9.70 -2.04 -2.77
CA TYR A 557 10.19 -3.39 -3.08
C TYR A 557 9.74 -4.40 -2.01
N TYR A 558 9.83 -4.07 -0.72
CA TYR A 558 9.35 -4.97 0.34
C TYR A 558 7.83 -5.16 0.32
N VAL A 559 7.07 -4.10 0.05
CA VAL A 559 5.60 -4.17 -0.09
C VAL A 559 5.22 -5.09 -1.24
N PHE A 560 5.79 -4.89 -2.43
CA PHE A 560 5.48 -5.69 -3.62
C PHE A 560 5.99 -7.13 -3.49
N SER A 561 7.14 -7.36 -2.85
CA SER A 561 7.63 -8.70 -2.52
C SER A 561 6.66 -9.45 -1.60
N TYR A 562 6.10 -8.77 -0.59
CA TYR A 562 5.07 -9.33 0.28
C TYR A 562 3.76 -9.60 -0.47
N LEU A 563 3.30 -8.67 -1.30
CA LEU A 563 2.10 -8.86 -2.13
C LEU A 563 2.25 -10.08 -3.06
N ASN A 564 3.39 -10.21 -3.74
CA ASN A 564 3.71 -11.35 -4.59
C ASN A 564 3.65 -12.67 -3.81
N HIS A 565 4.36 -12.74 -2.68
CA HIS A 565 4.41 -13.95 -1.85
C HIS A 565 3.03 -14.33 -1.29
N THR A 566 2.25 -13.34 -0.84
CA THR A 566 0.92 -13.54 -0.26
C THR A 566 -0.09 -13.96 -1.33
N ALA A 567 -0.05 -13.34 -2.51
CA ALA A 567 -0.91 -13.70 -3.63
C ALA A 567 -0.65 -15.15 -4.09
N ILE A 568 0.63 -15.56 -4.21
CA ILE A 568 1.00 -16.94 -4.56
C ILE A 568 0.50 -17.93 -3.51
N ASN A 569 0.72 -17.65 -2.22
CA ASN A 569 0.28 -18.53 -1.14
C ASN A 569 -1.25 -18.62 -1.04
N ALA A 570 -1.95 -17.50 -1.21
CA ALA A 570 -3.41 -17.45 -1.21
C ALA A 570 -3.98 -18.27 -2.37
N MET A 571 -3.39 -18.14 -3.55
CA MET A 571 -3.80 -18.89 -4.73
C MET A 571 -3.54 -20.40 -4.54
N ARG A 572 -2.36 -20.78 -4.03
CA ARG A 572 -2.04 -22.19 -3.71
C ARG A 572 -3.06 -22.77 -2.72
N TYR A 573 -3.39 -22.05 -1.65
CA TYR A 573 -4.38 -22.48 -0.67
C TYR A 573 -5.78 -22.66 -1.30
N HIS A 574 -6.20 -21.72 -2.16
CA HIS A 574 -7.46 -21.81 -2.88
C HIS A 574 -7.52 -23.05 -3.81
N LEU A 575 -6.46 -23.29 -4.58
CA LEU A 575 -6.34 -24.46 -5.46
C LEU A 575 -6.38 -25.78 -4.67
N THR A 576 -5.65 -25.86 -3.55
CA THR A 576 -5.66 -27.04 -2.67
C THR A 576 -7.07 -27.30 -2.11
N ASN A 577 -7.78 -26.28 -1.65
CA ASN A 577 -9.15 -26.44 -1.15
C ASN A 577 -10.13 -26.83 -2.26
N LYS A 578 -9.96 -26.30 -3.47
CA LYS A 578 -10.77 -26.66 -4.63
C LYS A 578 -10.59 -28.14 -4.99
N GLU A 579 -9.34 -28.62 -5.05
CA GLU A 579 -9.05 -30.04 -5.34
C GLU A 579 -9.53 -30.96 -4.23
N LYS A 580 -9.42 -30.58 -2.94
CA LYS A 580 -9.99 -31.36 -1.83
C LYS A 580 -11.51 -31.52 -1.94
N ARG A 581 -12.23 -30.45 -2.29
CA ARG A 581 -13.69 -30.50 -2.48
C ARG A 581 -14.08 -31.41 -3.63
N ARG A 582 -13.34 -31.33 -4.74
CA ARG A 582 -13.57 -32.15 -5.94
C ARG A 582 -13.27 -33.63 -5.68
N ALA A 583 -12.16 -33.92 -5.01
CA ALA A 583 -11.78 -35.28 -4.62
C ALA A 583 -12.82 -35.92 -3.69
N ALA A 584 -13.39 -35.13 -2.76
CA ALA A 584 -14.48 -35.58 -1.88
C ALA A 584 -15.78 -35.89 -2.65
N SER A 585 -16.17 -35.08 -3.62
CA SER A 585 -17.36 -35.37 -4.45
C SER A 585 -17.17 -36.59 -5.36
N GLU A 586 -15.93 -36.86 -5.79
CA GLU A 586 -15.58 -37.98 -6.68
C GLU A 586 -15.17 -39.25 -5.89
N ASN A 587 -15.25 -39.26 -4.55
CA ASN A 587 -14.76 -40.35 -3.68
C ASN A 587 -13.33 -40.82 -4.02
N ARG A 588 -12.45 -39.88 -4.38
CA ARG A 588 -11.06 -40.14 -4.79
C ARG A 588 -10.08 -39.43 -3.87
N LYS A 589 -8.82 -39.89 -3.82
CA LYS A 589 -7.74 -39.17 -3.11
C LYS A 589 -7.36 -37.87 -3.85
N PRO A 590 -7.09 -36.76 -3.14
CA PRO A 590 -6.65 -35.51 -3.77
C PRO A 590 -5.35 -35.72 -4.56
N ASN A 591 -5.27 -35.11 -5.75
CA ASN A 591 -4.08 -35.18 -6.59
C ASN A 591 -3.23 -33.92 -6.36
N ASP A 592 -2.15 -34.05 -5.59
CA ASP A 592 -1.30 -32.90 -5.27
C ASP A 592 -0.50 -32.42 -6.49
N GLN A 593 -0.26 -33.27 -7.49
CA GLN A 593 0.52 -32.93 -8.67
C GLN A 593 -0.23 -31.98 -9.62
N SER A 594 -1.56 -32.07 -9.68
CA SER A 594 -2.39 -31.11 -10.42
C SER A 594 -2.40 -29.73 -9.75
N VAL A 595 -2.36 -29.68 -8.41
CA VAL A 595 -2.25 -28.42 -7.66
C VAL A 595 -0.90 -27.76 -7.91
N ILE A 596 0.20 -28.54 -7.86
CA ILE A 596 1.56 -28.01 -8.03
C ILE A 596 1.75 -27.42 -9.44
N SER A 597 1.31 -28.13 -10.48
CA SER A 597 1.40 -27.66 -11.87
C SER A 597 0.56 -26.38 -12.11
N GLN A 598 -0.68 -26.35 -11.63
CA GLN A 598 -1.52 -25.15 -11.71
C GLN A 598 -0.94 -23.97 -10.91
N ALA A 599 -0.45 -24.22 -9.70
CA ALA A 599 0.17 -23.19 -8.87
C ALA A 599 1.46 -22.63 -9.50
N ALA A 600 2.24 -23.47 -10.19
CA ALA A 600 3.44 -23.03 -10.90
C ALA A 600 3.12 -22.07 -12.06
N MET A 601 2.06 -22.34 -12.83
CA MET A 601 1.59 -21.43 -13.89
C MET A 601 1.13 -20.09 -13.31
N TRP A 602 0.29 -20.13 -12.27
CA TRP A 602 -0.20 -18.92 -11.60
C TRP A 602 0.90 -18.09 -10.95
N ARG A 603 1.93 -18.74 -10.41
CA ARG A 603 3.09 -18.06 -9.84
C ARG A 603 3.76 -17.14 -10.86
N ASN A 604 3.99 -17.62 -12.08
CA ASN A 604 4.66 -16.83 -13.11
C ASN A 604 3.80 -15.61 -13.51
N VAL A 605 2.50 -15.80 -13.70
CA VAL A 605 1.57 -14.70 -14.03
C VAL A 605 1.54 -13.63 -12.93
N VAL A 606 1.38 -14.06 -11.68
CA VAL A 606 1.37 -13.13 -10.53
C VAL A 606 2.71 -12.40 -10.40
N GLN A 607 3.84 -13.09 -10.56
CA GLN A 607 5.16 -12.46 -10.51
C GLN A 607 5.34 -11.38 -11.58
N VAL A 608 4.96 -11.67 -12.83
CA VAL A 608 5.05 -10.69 -13.93
C VAL A 608 4.17 -9.47 -13.64
N LEU A 609 2.93 -9.67 -13.19
CA LEU A 609 2.02 -8.57 -12.87
C LEU A 609 2.54 -7.73 -11.70
N VAL A 610 2.89 -8.36 -10.57
CA VAL A 610 3.29 -7.64 -9.35
C VAL A 610 4.62 -6.92 -9.56
N TRP A 611 5.63 -7.56 -10.15
CA TRP A 611 6.92 -6.91 -10.42
C TRP A 611 6.83 -5.89 -11.55
N GLY A 612 5.97 -6.10 -12.55
CA GLY A 612 5.67 -5.12 -13.58
C GLY A 612 5.08 -3.83 -13.00
N ILE A 613 4.10 -3.93 -12.10
CA ILE A 613 3.51 -2.77 -11.43
C ILE A 613 4.55 -2.07 -10.52
N TRP A 614 5.38 -2.84 -9.80
CA TRP A 614 6.47 -2.27 -9.00
C TRP A 614 7.44 -1.46 -9.86
N LEU A 615 7.87 -2.01 -11.01
CA LEU A 615 8.76 -1.33 -11.94
C LEU A 615 8.15 -0.02 -12.45
N LEU A 616 6.88 -0.03 -12.88
CA LEU A 616 6.17 1.17 -13.34
C LEU A 616 6.09 2.24 -12.23
N THR A 617 5.80 1.81 -11.00
CA THR A 617 5.72 2.71 -9.83
C THR A 617 7.09 3.31 -9.52
N ALA A 618 8.16 2.50 -9.53
CA ALA A 618 9.52 2.96 -9.30
C ALA A 618 9.98 3.97 -10.36
N MET A 619 9.67 3.72 -11.63
CA MET A 619 9.98 4.66 -12.72
C MET A 619 9.22 5.98 -12.57
N THR A 620 7.97 5.93 -12.09
CA THR A 620 7.19 7.15 -11.79
C THR A 620 7.83 7.97 -10.69
N ILE A 621 8.30 7.33 -9.61
CA ILE A 621 8.99 8.00 -8.49
C ILE A 621 10.30 8.66 -8.95
N PHE A 622 11.05 8.01 -9.84
CA PHE A 622 12.26 8.58 -10.43
C PHE A 622 12.00 9.56 -11.58
N ASN A 623 10.73 9.83 -11.91
CA ASN A 623 10.29 10.66 -13.03
C ASN A 623 10.92 10.24 -14.37
N ILE A 624 11.06 8.93 -14.59
CA ILE A 624 11.61 8.40 -15.83
C ILE A 624 10.54 8.44 -16.91
N ASN A 625 10.90 8.96 -18.09
CA ASN A 625 10.00 8.98 -19.24
C ASN A 625 9.50 7.55 -19.57
N ASN A 626 8.20 7.34 -19.42
CA ASN A 626 7.51 6.06 -19.60
C ASN A 626 6.85 5.91 -20.98
N THR A 627 7.02 6.86 -21.91
CA THR A 627 6.42 6.81 -23.26
C THR A 627 6.83 5.56 -24.05
N TRP A 628 8.10 5.16 -23.97
CA TRP A 628 8.59 3.95 -24.66
C TRP A 628 7.97 2.67 -24.09
N LEU A 629 7.70 2.62 -22.78
CA LEU A 629 7.00 1.51 -22.15
C LEU A 629 5.55 1.43 -22.56
N VAL A 630 4.86 2.58 -22.64
CA VAL A 630 3.48 2.63 -23.16
C VAL A 630 3.42 2.06 -24.59
N ALA A 631 4.40 2.41 -25.44
CA ALA A 631 4.49 1.86 -26.79
C ALA A 631 4.71 0.33 -26.80
N ILE A 632 5.63 -0.19 -25.98
CA ILE A 632 5.86 -1.64 -25.86
C ILE A 632 4.64 -2.35 -25.26
N SER A 633 4.02 -1.79 -24.24
CA SER A 633 2.81 -2.33 -23.61
C SER A 633 1.63 -2.36 -24.59
N ALA A 634 1.49 -1.34 -25.45
CA ALA A 634 0.49 -1.34 -26.51
C ALA A 634 0.75 -2.48 -27.51
N GLY A 635 1.99 -2.62 -28.00
CA GLY A 635 2.36 -3.72 -28.90
C GLY A 635 2.16 -5.10 -28.28
N LEU A 636 2.57 -5.28 -27.03
CA LEU A 636 2.38 -6.53 -26.27
C LEU A 636 0.89 -6.83 -26.07
N SER A 637 0.08 -5.82 -25.72
CA SER A 637 -1.37 -5.97 -25.54
C SER A 637 -2.06 -6.37 -26.84
N THR A 638 -1.68 -5.78 -27.97
CA THR A 638 -2.16 -6.16 -29.29
C THR A 638 -1.76 -7.60 -29.62
N GLY A 639 -0.51 -7.99 -29.38
CA GLY A 639 -0.03 -9.36 -29.60
C GLY A 639 -0.77 -10.40 -28.76
N ILE A 640 -0.98 -10.13 -27.46
CA ILE A 640 -1.78 -10.98 -26.57
C ILE A 640 -3.23 -11.05 -27.03
N GLY A 641 -3.82 -9.92 -27.45
CA GLY A 641 -5.18 -9.86 -27.97
C GLY A 641 -5.38 -10.74 -29.20
N PHE A 642 -4.42 -10.71 -30.15
CA PHE A 642 -4.44 -11.62 -31.30
C PHE A 642 -4.25 -13.08 -30.91
N ALA A 643 -3.34 -13.39 -29.99
CA ALA A 643 -3.12 -14.77 -29.51
C ALA A 643 -4.34 -15.34 -28.75
N MET A 644 -5.11 -14.50 -28.08
CA MET A 644 -6.32 -14.88 -27.35
C MET A 644 -7.59 -14.87 -28.20
N LYS A 645 -7.52 -14.43 -29.47
CA LYS A 645 -8.69 -14.25 -30.34
C LYS A 645 -9.58 -15.51 -30.38
N ASP A 646 -9.00 -16.67 -30.71
CA ASP A 646 -9.75 -17.92 -30.87
C ASP A 646 -10.34 -18.42 -29.54
N ILE A 647 -9.66 -18.14 -28.42
CA ILE A 647 -10.15 -18.50 -27.08
C ILE A 647 -11.38 -17.66 -26.72
N LEU A 648 -11.32 -16.34 -26.96
CA LEU A 648 -12.44 -15.43 -26.72
C LEU A 648 -13.64 -15.76 -27.61
N GLU A 649 -13.39 -16.11 -28.86
CA GLU A 649 -14.41 -16.57 -29.80
C GLU A 649 -15.13 -17.83 -29.27
N ASN A 650 -14.36 -18.83 -28.83
CA ASN A 650 -14.93 -20.03 -28.20
C ASN A 650 -15.76 -19.73 -26.94
N ILE A 651 -15.32 -18.80 -26.10
CA ILE A 651 -16.07 -18.39 -24.89
C ILE A 651 -17.38 -17.72 -25.25
N TYR A 652 -17.37 -16.77 -26.20
CA TYR A 652 -18.57 -16.08 -26.67
C TYR A 652 -19.60 -17.08 -27.18
N TYR A 653 -19.16 -18.01 -28.03
CA TYR A 653 -20.00 -19.09 -28.53
C TYR A 653 -20.47 -20.03 -27.43
N GLY A 654 -19.63 -20.38 -26.45
CA GLY A 654 -20.05 -21.19 -25.30
C GLY A 654 -21.19 -20.56 -24.52
N ILE A 655 -21.10 -19.27 -24.21
CA ILE A 655 -22.17 -18.51 -23.54
C ILE A 655 -23.44 -18.51 -24.41
N SER A 656 -23.30 -18.31 -25.72
CA SER A 656 -24.43 -18.33 -26.66
C SER A 656 -25.15 -19.69 -26.69
N LEU A 657 -24.41 -20.82 -26.67
CA LEU A 657 -24.99 -22.17 -26.57
C LEU A 657 -25.78 -22.33 -25.27
N MET A 658 -25.16 -21.97 -24.13
CA MET A 658 -25.78 -22.07 -22.81
C MET A 658 -27.06 -21.25 -22.66
N THR A 659 -27.21 -20.18 -23.46
CA THR A 659 -28.41 -19.30 -23.44
C THR A 659 -29.65 -19.98 -24.06
N GLY A 660 -29.55 -21.22 -24.57
CA GLY A 660 -30.72 -22.06 -24.89
C GLY A 660 -30.87 -22.45 -26.36
N ARG A 661 -29.81 -22.32 -27.17
CA ARG A 661 -29.79 -22.84 -28.55
C ARG A 661 -29.63 -24.36 -28.59
N ILE A 662 -28.88 -24.92 -27.64
CA ILE A 662 -28.70 -26.36 -27.42
C ILE A 662 -28.79 -26.61 -25.91
N LYS A 663 -29.47 -27.67 -25.50
CA LYS A 663 -29.55 -28.10 -24.09
C LYS A 663 -28.75 -29.37 -23.85
N VAL A 664 -28.25 -29.54 -22.63
CA VAL A 664 -27.71 -30.82 -22.18
C VAL A 664 -28.82 -31.86 -22.25
N GLY A 665 -28.56 -32.97 -22.94
CA GLY A 665 -29.53 -34.02 -23.26
C GLY A 665 -30.17 -33.93 -24.65
N ASP A 666 -29.92 -32.85 -25.41
CA ASP A 666 -30.34 -32.77 -26.82
C ASP A 666 -29.57 -33.79 -27.67
N PHE A 667 -30.29 -34.46 -28.58
CA PHE A 667 -29.70 -35.33 -29.60
C PHE A 667 -29.45 -34.50 -30.87
N ILE A 668 -28.18 -34.44 -31.28
CA ILE A 668 -27.74 -33.59 -32.39
C ILE A 668 -26.89 -34.38 -33.38
N SER A 669 -26.90 -33.92 -34.64
CA SER A 669 -26.05 -34.46 -35.71
C SER A 669 -25.13 -33.38 -36.25
N ILE A 670 -23.83 -33.69 -36.30
CA ILE A 670 -22.76 -32.81 -36.76
C ILE A 670 -21.90 -33.61 -37.74
N GLU A 671 -21.80 -33.16 -39.00
CA GLU A 671 -20.96 -33.78 -40.03
C GLU A 671 -21.12 -35.32 -40.13
N GLY A 672 -22.36 -35.81 -40.03
CA GLY A 672 -22.68 -37.24 -40.11
C GLY A 672 -22.54 -38.02 -38.80
N THR A 673 -21.90 -37.45 -37.77
CA THR A 673 -21.85 -38.05 -36.43
C THR A 673 -23.09 -37.66 -35.64
N ARG A 674 -23.79 -38.64 -35.07
CA ARG A 674 -24.97 -38.44 -34.22
C ARG A 674 -24.64 -38.75 -32.77
N GLY A 675 -25.09 -37.89 -31.86
CA GLY A 675 -24.82 -38.09 -30.44
C GLY A 675 -25.63 -37.18 -29.52
N THR A 676 -25.57 -37.50 -28.24
CA THR A 676 -26.27 -36.76 -27.18
C THR A 676 -25.32 -35.78 -26.49
N VAL A 677 -25.75 -34.54 -26.31
CA VAL A 677 -24.96 -33.51 -25.62
C VAL A 677 -24.87 -33.84 -24.12
N LYS A 678 -23.67 -34.12 -23.63
CA LYS A 678 -23.40 -34.44 -22.22
C LYS A 678 -23.13 -33.22 -21.36
N SER A 679 -22.33 -32.28 -21.87
CA SER A 679 -21.99 -31.06 -21.15
C SER A 679 -21.60 -29.95 -22.12
N ILE A 680 -21.97 -28.72 -21.76
CA ILE A 680 -21.54 -27.51 -22.45
C ILE A 680 -20.64 -26.76 -21.48
N SER A 681 -19.39 -26.53 -21.86
CA SER A 681 -18.41 -25.72 -21.12
C SER A 681 -18.18 -24.39 -21.85
N TYR A 682 -17.46 -23.45 -21.22
CA TYR A 682 -17.17 -22.17 -21.85
C TYR A 682 -16.39 -22.30 -23.17
N VAL A 683 -15.48 -23.26 -23.29
CA VAL A 683 -14.61 -23.40 -24.48
C VAL A 683 -15.02 -24.55 -25.41
N SER A 684 -15.68 -25.57 -24.89
CA SER A 684 -16.02 -26.77 -25.65
C SER A 684 -17.37 -27.38 -25.25
N THR A 685 -17.98 -28.11 -26.18
CA THR A 685 -19.19 -28.90 -25.98
C THR A 685 -18.85 -30.37 -26.15
N THR A 686 -19.28 -31.19 -25.18
CA THR A 686 -19.01 -32.63 -25.15
C THR A 686 -20.25 -33.40 -25.57
N ILE A 687 -20.07 -34.32 -26.52
CA ILE A 687 -21.11 -35.14 -27.11
C ILE A 687 -20.71 -36.61 -26.94
N GLU A 688 -21.66 -37.43 -26.49
CA GLU A 688 -21.54 -38.89 -26.51
C GLU A 688 -22.15 -39.40 -27.80
N ALA A 689 -21.33 -39.96 -28.68
CA ALA A 689 -21.77 -40.54 -29.94
C ALA A 689 -22.44 -41.91 -29.72
N LEU A 690 -23.17 -42.39 -30.73
CA LEU A 690 -23.89 -43.68 -30.66
C LEU A 690 -22.96 -44.89 -30.47
N ASP A 691 -21.68 -44.77 -30.83
CA ASP A 691 -20.65 -45.80 -30.63
C ASP A 691 -20.06 -45.82 -29.21
N GLY A 692 -20.55 -44.94 -28.31
CA GLY A 692 -20.07 -44.79 -26.94
C GLY A 692 -18.83 -43.90 -26.80
N SER A 693 -18.30 -43.34 -27.89
CA SER A 693 -17.18 -42.41 -27.83
C SER A 693 -17.61 -41.03 -27.31
N VAL A 694 -16.73 -40.38 -26.54
CA VAL A 694 -16.95 -39.03 -26.03
C VAL A 694 -16.13 -38.05 -26.86
N MET A 695 -16.82 -37.25 -27.68
CA MET A 695 -16.22 -36.26 -28.54
C MET A 695 -16.35 -34.86 -27.96
N ALA A 696 -15.27 -34.09 -27.96
CA ALA A 696 -15.27 -32.70 -27.51
C ALA A 696 -15.05 -31.77 -28.71
N PHE A 697 -16.04 -30.94 -29.00
CA PHE A 697 -15.97 -29.92 -30.04
C PHE A 697 -15.67 -28.56 -29.42
N GLN A 698 -14.80 -27.78 -30.04
CA GLN A 698 -14.67 -26.37 -29.71
C GLN A 698 -15.97 -25.64 -30.03
N ASN A 699 -16.43 -24.74 -29.17
CA ASN A 699 -17.73 -24.08 -29.34
C ASN A 699 -17.81 -23.26 -30.64
N ALA A 700 -16.71 -22.63 -31.05
CA ALA A 700 -16.61 -21.92 -32.33
C ALA A 700 -16.74 -22.87 -33.52
N GLN A 701 -16.16 -24.07 -33.45
CA GLN A 701 -16.30 -25.10 -34.48
C GLN A 701 -17.73 -25.62 -34.57
N LEU A 702 -18.40 -25.79 -33.42
CA LEU A 702 -19.79 -26.25 -33.39
C LEU A 702 -20.76 -25.23 -33.98
N PHE A 703 -20.50 -23.93 -33.79
CA PHE A 703 -21.35 -22.86 -34.32
C PHE A 703 -21.04 -22.45 -35.75
N SER A 704 -19.77 -22.52 -36.18
CA SER A 704 -19.40 -22.23 -37.56
C SER A 704 -19.89 -23.31 -38.52
N LYS A 705 -20.02 -24.55 -38.04
CA LYS A 705 -20.57 -25.67 -38.80
C LYS A 705 -22.09 -25.77 -38.61
N ASN A 706 -22.80 -26.19 -39.67
CA ASN A 706 -24.22 -26.48 -39.58
C ASN A 706 -24.44 -27.75 -38.74
N TYR A 707 -25.14 -27.63 -37.61
CA TYR A 707 -25.59 -28.77 -36.81
C TYR A 707 -27.11 -28.94 -36.91
N LYS A 708 -27.57 -30.19 -36.89
CA LYS A 708 -29.01 -30.52 -36.85
C LYS A 708 -29.38 -30.88 -35.42
N ASN A 709 -30.32 -30.16 -34.82
CA ASN A 709 -30.91 -30.55 -33.53
C ASN A 709 -32.15 -31.41 -33.80
N LEU A 710 -32.01 -32.72 -33.56
CA LEU A 710 -33.03 -33.72 -33.88
C LEU A 710 -34.12 -33.80 -32.79
N THR A 711 -33.82 -33.36 -31.57
CA THR A 711 -34.78 -33.39 -30.45
C THR A 711 -35.73 -32.19 -30.44
N ARG A 712 -35.30 -31.06 -31.00
CA ARG A 712 -36.05 -29.79 -30.91
C ARG A 712 -37.32 -29.74 -31.78
N ASN A 713 -37.40 -30.56 -32.82
CA ASN A 713 -38.58 -30.68 -33.68
C ASN A 713 -39.44 -31.90 -33.26
N HIS A 714 -39.99 -31.87 -32.04
CA HIS A 714 -40.90 -32.91 -31.51
C HIS A 714 -40.30 -34.33 -31.37
N GLY A 715 -38.97 -34.46 -31.49
CA GLY A 715 -38.22 -35.72 -31.32
C GLY A 715 -38.31 -36.70 -32.49
N ASN A 716 -39.07 -36.40 -33.55
CA ASN A 716 -39.23 -37.30 -34.70
C ASN A 716 -38.52 -36.73 -35.93
N GLU A 717 -37.91 -37.62 -36.71
CA GLU A 717 -37.32 -37.31 -38.01
C GLU A 717 -37.97 -38.18 -39.10
N MET A 718 -37.99 -37.69 -40.34
CA MET A 718 -38.54 -38.44 -41.45
C MET A 718 -37.49 -39.42 -41.99
N ALA A 719 -37.72 -40.71 -41.78
CA ALA A 719 -37.01 -41.79 -42.44
C ALA A 719 -37.57 -41.99 -43.86
N ILE A 720 -36.68 -42.21 -44.82
CA ILE A 720 -37.01 -42.45 -46.24
C ILE A 720 -36.40 -43.79 -46.60
N ILE A 721 -37.24 -44.82 -46.70
CA ILE A 721 -36.80 -46.19 -46.97
C ILE A 721 -37.16 -46.54 -48.41
N PRO A 722 -36.18 -46.80 -49.29
CA PRO A 722 -36.45 -47.22 -50.67
C PRO A 722 -36.83 -48.70 -50.72
N VAL A 723 -37.82 -49.05 -51.53
CA VAL A 723 -38.27 -50.43 -51.77
C VAL A 723 -38.53 -50.61 -53.26
N GLY A 724 -37.85 -51.56 -53.90
CA GLY A 724 -38.05 -51.89 -55.32
C GLY A 724 -38.86 -53.18 -55.48
N VAL A 725 -39.79 -53.20 -56.45
CA VAL A 725 -40.53 -54.42 -56.86
C VAL A 725 -40.35 -54.66 -58.36
N ALA A 726 -40.54 -55.91 -58.82
CA ALA A 726 -40.24 -56.28 -60.21
C ALA A 726 -41.18 -55.58 -61.21
N TYR A 727 -40.63 -55.25 -62.38
CA TYR A 727 -41.41 -54.73 -63.50
C TYR A 727 -42.49 -55.73 -63.93
N GLY A 728 -43.69 -55.23 -64.23
CA GLY A 728 -44.88 -56.05 -64.50
C GLY A 728 -45.78 -56.28 -63.27
N THR A 729 -45.30 -55.97 -62.06
CA THR A 729 -46.14 -55.96 -60.85
C THR A 729 -47.18 -54.82 -60.92
N ASN A 730 -48.42 -55.09 -60.51
CA ASN A 730 -49.43 -54.05 -60.37
C ASN A 730 -49.02 -53.07 -59.24
N ALA A 731 -48.54 -51.88 -59.63
CA ALA A 731 -48.04 -50.87 -58.69
C ALA A 731 -49.07 -50.39 -57.66
N ALA A 732 -50.36 -50.36 -58.02
CA ALA A 732 -51.42 -49.98 -57.08
C ALA A 732 -51.61 -51.04 -55.99
N PHE A 733 -51.54 -52.33 -56.38
CA PHE A 733 -51.62 -53.46 -55.48
C PHE A 733 -50.39 -53.55 -54.57
N ALA A 734 -49.18 -53.45 -55.13
CA ALA A 734 -47.94 -53.45 -54.36
C ALA A 734 -47.91 -52.32 -53.32
N ARG A 735 -48.32 -51.09 -53.70
CA ARG A 735 -48.44 -49.96 -52.78
C ARG A 735 -49.41 -50.25 -51.63
N GLN A 736 -50.54 -50.93 -51.89
CA GLN A 736 -51.52 -51.27 -50.87
C GLN A 736 -50.97 -52.31 -49.88
N ILE A 737 -50.26 -53.34 -50.37
CA ILE A 737 -49.61 -54.34 -49.53
C ILE A 737 -48.51 -53.71 -48.68
N ILE A 738 -47.62 -52.91 -49.27
CA ILE A 738 -46.56 -52.19 -48.53
C ILE A 738 -47.19 -51.26 -47.48
N ALA A 739 -48.23 -50.49 -47.84
CA ALA A 739 -48.91 -49.61 -46.88
C ALA A 739 -49.59 -50.39 -45.75
N GLY A 740 -50.14 -51.58 -46.03
CA GLY A 740 -50.71 -52.47 -45.01
C GLY A 740 -49.66 -53.08 -44.08
N ALA A 741 -48.54 -53.52 -44.65
CA ALA A 741 -47.40 -54.07 -43.92
C ALA A 741 -46.83 -53.05 -42.94
N VAL A 742 -46.58 -51.83 -43.39
CA VAL A 742 -45.99 -50.81 -42.53
C VAL A 742 -46.97 -50.29 -41.48
N LYS A 743 -48.29 -50.24 -41.77
CA LYS A 743 -49.33 -50.01 -40.75
C LYS A 743 -49.35 -51.07 -39.65
N SER A 744 -48.95 -52.31 -39.94
CA SER A 744 -48.86 -53.35 -38.91
C SER A 744 -47.70 -53.10 -37.93
N VAL A 745 -46.62 -52.46 -38.40
CA VAL A 745 -45.44 -52.06 -37.62
C VAL A 745 -45.70 -50.78 -36.81
N GLU A 746 -46.67 -49.95 -37.21
CA GLU A 746 -47.11 -48.72 -36.52
C GLU A 746 -47.56 -48.96 -35.05
N ARG A 747 -47.70 -50.21 -34.61
CA ARG A 747 -47.91 -50.58 -33.20
C ARG A 747 -46.69 -50.33 -32.29
N HIS A 748 -45.51 -50.10 -32.86
CA HIS A 748 -44.33 -49.70 -32.11
C HIS A 748 -44.37 -48.19 -31.80
N ASN A 749 -44.28 -47.81 -30.52
CA ASN A 749 -44.41 -46.42 -30.02
C ASN A 749 -43.43 -45.37 -30.61
N TYR A 750 -42.52 -45.76 -31.49
CA TYR A 750 -41.47 -44.92 -32.10
C TYR A 750 -41.63 -44.73 -33.62
N ILE A 751 -42.73 -45.19 -34.23
CA ILE A 751 -43.07 -44.99 -35.65
C ILE A 751 -44.41 -44.23 -35.72
N LYS A 752 -44.47 -43.17 -36.53
CA LYS A 752 -45.66 -42.31 -36.70
C LYS A 752 -45.78 -41.91 -38.16
N PHE A 753 -47.01 -41.77 -38.65
CA PHE A 753 -47.34 -41.28 -40.00
C PHE A 753 -46.51 -41.96 -41.10
N VAL A 754 -47.12 -42.96 -41.73
CA VAL A 754 -46.49 -43.72 -42.81
C VAL A 754 -47.18 -43.39 -44.12
N GLN A 755 -46.40 -43.02 -45.13
CA GLN A 755 -46.88 -42.82 -46.49
C GLN A 755 -45.97 -43.54 -47.48
N VAL A 756 -46.57 -44.37 -48.32
CA VAL A 756 -45.87 -45.03 -49.42
C VAL A 756 -46.10 -44.22 -50.68
N VAL A 757 -45.03 -43.71 -51.28
CA VAL A 757 -45.09 -42.95 -52.53
C VAL A 757 -44.39 -43.72 -53.64
N PHE A 758 -44.94 -43.60 -54.85
CA PHE A 758 -44.28 -44.07 -56.05
C PHE A 758 -43.11 -43.13 -56.33
N ALA A 759 -41.88 -43.63 -56.26
CA ALA A 759 -40.68 -42.81 -56.33
C ALA A 759 -40.18 -42.64 -57.77
N GLY A 760 -40.31 -43.67 -58.60
CA GLY A 760 -39.86 -43.65 -59.98
C GLY A 760 -39.73 -45.04 -60.58
N PHE A 761 -39.11 -45.08 -61.75
CA PHE A 761 -38.76 -46.27 -62.49
C PHE A 761 -37.23 -46.42 -62.39
N GLY A 762 -36.76 -47.47 -61.70
CA GLY A 762 -35.34 -47.77 -61.52
C GLY A 762 -34.82 -48.74 -62.59
N ASP A 763 -33.51 -48.97 -62.68
CA ASP A 763 -32.94 -49.77 -63.78
C ASP A 763 -33.50 -51.20 -63.89
N ASN A 764 -33.95 -51.77 -62.76
CA ASN A 764 -34.42 -53.16 -62.66
C ASN A 764 -35.73 -53.31 -61.84
N SER A 765 -36.27 -52.21 -61.31
CA SER A 765 -37.41 -52.22 -60.38
C SER A 765 -38.33 -51.02 -60.55
N ILE A 766 -39.59 -51.21 -60.20
CA ILE A 766 -40.50 -50.14 -59.85
C ILE A 766 -40.17 -49.69 -58.42
N ASP A 767 -39.74 -48.43 -58.26
CA ASP A 767 -39.24 -47.93 -56.99
C ASP A 767 -40.34 -47.22 -56.19
N PHE A 768 -40.52 -47.67 -54.95
CA PHE A 768 -41.32 -47.02 -53.93
C PHE A 768 -40.42 -46.38 -52.87
N LYS A 769 -40.88 -45.27 -52.28
CA LYS A 769 -40.29 -44.69 -51.08
C LYS A 769 -41.31 -44.73 -49.96
N ILE A 770 -40.92 -45.32 -48.84
CA ILE A 770 -41.70 -45.31 -47.61
C ILE A 770 -41.22 -44.10 -46.81
N LEU A 771 -42.09 -43.12 -46.66
CA LEU A 771 -41.87 -41.95 -45.82
C LEU A 771 -42.50 -42.23 -44.46
N SER A 772 -41.69 -42.26 -43.40
CA SER A 772 -42.18 -42.50 -42.05
C SER A 772 -41.53 -41.55 -41.05
N TRP A 773 -42.32 -40.95 -40.15
CA TRP A 773 -41.75 -40.21 -39.03
C TRP A 773 -41.37 -41.17 -37.91
N VAL A 774 -40.09 -41.23 -37.58
CA VAL A 774 -39.56 -42.13 -36.55
C VAL A 774 -38.91 -41.34 -35.43
N ASP A 775 -38.90 -41.88 -34.21
CA ASP A 775 -38.14 -41.29 -33.11
C ASP A 775 -36.65 -41.21 -33.51
N SER A 776 -36.09 -40.00 -33.46
CA SER A 776 -34.73 -39.71 -33.94
C SER A 776 -33.66 -40.51 -33.19
N ARG A 777 -33.95 -41.00 -31.97
CA ARG A 777 -33.02 -41.83 -31.19
C ARG A 777 -33.05 -43.31 -31.57
N LYS A 778 -34.12 -43.75 -32.23
CA LYS A 778 -34.38 -45.15 -32.58
C LYS A 778 -34.51 -45.39 -34.08
N GLN A 779 -34.08 -44.42 -34.90
CA GLN A 779 -34.21 -44.49 -36.36
C GLN A 779 -33.73 -45.83 -36.94
N ILE A 780 -32.55 -46.32 -36.51
CA ILE A 780 -31.97 -47.57 -37.02
C ILE A 780 -32.88 -48.77 -36.75
N TYR A 781 -33.45 -48.85 -35.54
CA TYR A 781 -34.39 -49.91 -35.17
C TYR A 781 -35.69 -49.80 -35.97
N ALA A 782 -36.23 -48.59 -36.10
CA ALA A 782 -37.44 -48.33 -36.86
C ALA A 782 -37.31 -48.68 -38.34
N GLU A 783 -36.20 -48.31 -38.97
CA GLU A 783 -35.91 -48.65 -40.36
C GLU A 783 -35.80 -50.16 -40.54
N SER A 784 -35.10 -50.86 -39.63
CA SER A 784 -35.00 -52.31 -39.64
C SER A 784 -36.37 -52.99 -39.57
N ASP A 785 -37.21 -52.60 -38.61
CA ASP A 785 -38.54 -53.20 -38.40
C ASP A 785 -39.45 -52.97 -39.61
N ILE A 786 -39.40 -51.78 -40.21
CA ILE A 786 -40.18 -51.44 -41.40
C ILE A 786 -39.70 -52.27 -42.60
N MET A 787 -38.39 -52.39 -42.81
CA MET A 787 -37.83 -53.17 -43.91
C MET A 787 -38.18 -54.65 -43.79
N GLU A 788 -38.08 -55.23 -42.59
CA GLU A 788 -38.42 -56.64 -42.33
C GLU A 788 -39.91 -56.93 -42.58
N ALA A 789 -40.80 -56.07 -42.09
CA ALA A 789 -42.24 -56.25 -42.29
C ALA A 789 -42.64 -56.13 -43.77
N VAL A 790 -42.03 -55.19 -44.50
CA VAL A 790 -42.28 -55.03 -45.93
C VAL A 790 -41.75 -56.23 -46.71
N TYR A 791 -40.56 -56.71 -46.39
CA TYR A 791 -39.98 -57.90 -47.01
C TYR A 791 -40.89 -59.12 -46.83
N ASN A 792 -41.35 -59.38 -45.61
CA ASN A 792 -42.25 -60.50 -45.32
C ASN A 792 -43.59 -60.35 -46.06
N ALA A 793 -44.20 -59.16 -46.04
CA ALA A 793 -45.47 -58.93 -46.71
C ALA A 793 -45.41 -59.04 -48.24
N LEU A 794 -44.30 -58.62 -48.86
CA LEU A 794 -44.10 -58.79 -50.31
C LEU A 794 -43.98 -60.28 -50.68
N ASN A 795 -43.21 -61.05 -49.89
CA ASN A 795 -43.05 -62.49 -50.10
C ASN A 795 -44.37 -63.26 -49.90
N ASP A 796 -45.12 -62.96 -48.84
CA ASP A 796 -46.41 -63.61 -48.54
C ASP A 796 -47.46 -63.39 -49.64
N ASN A 797 -47.34 -62.30 -50.41
CA ASN A 797 -48.24 -61.95 -51.50
C ASN A 797 -47.66 -62.26 -52.90
N HIS A 798 -46.56 -63.02 -52.96
CA HIS A 798 -45.87 -63.40 -54.21
C HIS A 798 -45.47 -62.20 -55.09
N ILE A 799 -45.12 -61.07 -54.48
CA ILE A 799 -44.58 -59.91 -55.19
C ILE A 799 -43.06 -60.06 -55.25
N GLU A 800 -42.52 -60.21 -56.46
CA GLU A 800 -41.09 -60.40 -56.67
C GLU A 800 -40.29 -59.12 -56.37
N ILE A 801 -39.25 -59.27 -55.55
CA ILE A 801 -38.20 -58.27 -55.37
C ILE A 801 -37.10 -58.62 -56.39
N PRO A 802 -36.88 -57.79 -57.42
CA PRO A 802 -36.08 -58.19 -58.57
C PRO A 802 -34.60 -58.22 -58.20
N PHE A 803 -33.93 -59.29 -58.62
CA PHE A 803 -32.47 -59.25 -58.78
C PHE A 803 -32.11 -58.29 -59.92
N PRO A 804 -30.85 -57.80 -59.99
CA PRO A 804 -30.39 -57.01 -61.12
C PRO A 804 -30.67 -57.73 -62.44
N GLN A 805 -31.51 -57.14 -63.30
CA GLN A 805 -31.90 -57.69 -64.59
C GLN A 805 -30.87 -57.28 -65.65
N ARG A 806 -30.62 -58.18 -66.61
CA ARG A 806 -29.76 -57.89 -67.76
C ARG A 806 -30.34 -58.58 -68.97
N ASP A 807 -30.67 -57.79 -69.98
CA ASP A 807 -30.93 -58.32 -71.30
C ASP A 807 -29.59 -58.62 -71.97
N ILE A 808 -29.33 -59.91 -72.18
CA ILE A 808 -28.12 -60.39 -72.85
C ILE A 808 -28.47 -60.66 -74.31
N HIS A 809 -28.04 -59.77 -75.20
CA HIS A 809 -28.04 -60.05 -76.63
C HIS A 809 -26.85 -60.97 -76.97
N ILE A 810 -27.12 -62.25 -77.13
CA ILE A 810 -26.14 -63.23 -77.64
C ILE A 810 -26.01 -63.00 -79.15
N VAL A 811 -24.93 -62.35 -79.57
CA VAL A 811 -24.59 -62.15 -80.98
C VAL A 811 -23.78 -63.35 -81.46
N ASP A 812 -24.36 -64.16 -82.34
CA ASP A 812 -23.73 -65.36 -82.90
C ASP A 812 -22.64 -64.96 -83.92
N GLY A 813 -21.42 -64.72 -83.45
CA GLY A 813 -20.22 -64.54 -84.27
C GLY A 813 -19.47 -65.86 -84.39
N GLY A 814 -19.70 -66.58 -85.48
CA GLY A 814 -19.29 -67.97 -85.65
C GLY A 814 -17.79 -68.26 -85.50
N ALA A 815 -17.48 -69.29 -84.72
CA ALA A 815 -16.44 -70.28 -85.00
C ALA A 815 -16.58 -71.50 -84.04
N ALA A 816 -17.06 -72.60 -84.60
CA ALA A 816 -16.76 -74.00 -84.27
C ALA A 816 -16.67 -74.43 -82.78
N PHE A 817 -17.69 -75.17 -82.32
CA PHE A 817 -17.47 -76.44 -81.65
C PHE A 817 -18.65 -77.39 -81.94
N THR A 818 -18.32 -78.49 -82.61
CA THR A 818 -19.20 -79.58 -83.05
C THR A 818 -19.49 -80.56 -81.93
N GLY A 819 -20.75 -80.99 -81.77
CA GLY A 819 -21.06 -82.22 -81.05
C GLY A 819 -22.51 -82.39 -80.60
N GLY A 820 -23.30 -83.11 -81.41
CA GLY A 820 -24.27 -84.11 -80.91
C GLY A 820 -25.67 -83.65 -80.51
N ASP A 821 -26.61 -83.98 -81.40
CA ASP A 821 -28.02 -84.34 -81.17
C ASP A 821 -29.10 -83.27 -80.87
N LYS A 822 -29.98 -83.15 -81.88
CA LYS A 822 -31.27 -82.45 -81.90
C LYS A 822 -32.28 -83.07 -80.91
N PRO A 823 -33.25 -82.27 -80.44
CA PRO A 823 -34.58 -82.43 -81.05
C PRO A 823 -35.33 -81.13 -81.36
N ALA A 824 -35.96 -81.16 -82.55
CA ALA A 824 -37.24 -80.57 -82.97
C ALA A 824 -37.74 -79.22 -82.39
N ALA A 825 -37.55 -78.17 -83.21
CA ALA A 825 -38.52 -77.18 -83.68
C ALA A 825 -39.82 -76.90 -82.88
N ARG A 826 -39.97 -75.64 -82.45
CA ARG A 826 -41.23 -74.88 -82.57
C ARG A 826 -40.95 -73.45 -83.05
N GLN A 827 -41.81 -73.01 -83.96
CA GLN A 827 -41.66 -71.89 -84.89
C GLN A 827 -41.81 -70.50 -84.24
N HIS A 828 -41.03 -69.55 -84.80
CA HIS A 828 -41.21 -68.11 -84.73
C HIS A 828 -42.61 -67.66 -85.16
N VAL A 829 -43.08 -66.55 -84.58
CA VAL A 829 -43.79 -65.50 -85.32
C VAL A 829 -43.18 -64.16 -84.94
N ASP A 830 -42.47 -63.56 -85.89
CA ASP A 830 -41.97 -62.19 -85.86
C ASP A 830 -43.12 -61.19 -86.00
N HIS A 831 -43.01 -60.03 -85.37
CA HIS A 831 -43.42 -58.74 -85.94
C HIS A 831 -42.44 -57.66 -85.47
N ALA A 832 -41.45 -57.37 -86.31
CA ALA A 832 -40.69 -56.14 -86.26
C ALA A 832 -41.46 -55.07 -87.05
N MET A 833 -41.61 -53.87 -86.49
CA MET A 833 -41.74 -52.65 -87.28
C MET A 833 -40.85 -51.57 -86.69
N THR A 834 -40.06 -51.01 -87.59
CA THR A 834 -38.84 -50.21 -87.45
C THR A 834 -39.06 -48.81 -86.88
N ILE A 835 -38.12 -48.39 -86.04
CA ILE A 835 -37.90 -47.02 -85.60
C ILE A 835 -37.18 -46.30 -86.75
N ASP A 836 -37.91 -45.54 -87.57
CA ASP A 836 -37.29 -44.58 -88.50
C ASP A 836 -38.10 -43.29 -88.70
N GLU A 837 -39.09 -42.99 -87.84
CA GLU A 837 -39.97 -41.82 -88.05
C GLU A 837 -40.19 -40.86 -86.87
N ALA A 838 -39.35 -40.87 -85.82
CA ALA A 838 -39.56 -39.91 -84.71
C ALA A 838 -38.30 -39.27 -84.10
N MET A 839 -37.20 -39.17 -84.84
CA MET A 839 -36.19 -38.15 -84.55
C MET A 839 -36.55 -36.83 -85.25
N GLN A 840 -37.43 -36.02 -84.65
CA GLN A 840 -37.37 -34.56 -84.84
C GLN A 840 -38.25 -33.78 -83.84
N LYS A 841 -37.66 -32.70 -83.29
CA LYS A 841 -38.24 -31.60 -82.48
C LYS A 841 -38.34 -31.95 -80.98
N ILE A 842 -37.86 -31.18 -79.99
CA ILE A 842 -37.71 -29.73 -79.81
C ILE A 842 -36.57 -29.44 -78.80
N LYS A 843 -35.90 -28.31 -79.01
CA LYS A 843 -34.86 -27.65 -78.17
C LYS A 843 -35.30 -27.33 -76.72
N PRO A 844 -34.33 -27.06 -75.82
CA PRO A 844 -34.59 -26.66 -74.44
C PRO A 844 -35.05 -25.20 -74.34
N ALA A 845 -35.85 -24.88 -73.33
CA ALA A 845 -36.11 -23.50 -72.90
C ALA A 845 -35.97 -23.42 -71.37
N GLU A 846 -35.22 -22.39 -70.97
CA GLU A 846 -35.19 -21.61 -69.71
C GLU A 846 -35.85 -22.15 -68.44
#